data_AF-C5DEG5-F1
#
_entry.id   AF-C5DEG5-F1
#
_cell.length_a   1.000
_cell.length_b   1.000
_cell.length_c   1.000
_cell.angle_alpha   90.00
_cell.angle_beta   90.00
_cell.angle_gamma   90.00
#
_symmetry.space_group_name_H-M   'P 1'
#
loop_
_entity.id
_entity.type
_entity.pdbx_description
1 polymer ?
#
loop_
_entity_poly.entity_id
_entity_poly.type
_entity_poly.pdbx_seq_one_letter_code
_entity_poly.pdbx_strand_id
1 'polypeptide(L)'
;MSFTRIIRDLSVRALAVLDLVGTRFRQSNHVWRRGKGKGISTIVLGVFGLIVLGLIIGVAHKSNEDLDFLDYDGGAPGVDYAYEDLGGDASYEPPADEEVGRKPDDPQVSEATKKAFKEVLDAIQANSPEGQLQVSKGSECNLMDIGVTDTSKFDRLTKESLEKCLQIPEEMTKTLHEAHKKFRAAIGEKLMPMFRKLDTPAFSGDGILIVGGGKYSVFALPAIKAIRENSGFKLKSSIPIEIIIPPSDKADRGFCDNVLPKVDPLGLTKCVFLDEMFDADTLSHIEGYQIKALALLVSRFERVLMLDADNYVVNSINDYFTSSALNDKGLILWPDYWRRLHHPKLYGIVDLGVSPDHISRYSVDDVSPDYMYKKSVTDTPFHDFRDALPDGGTESGQLLVDKKKHLDSIIMSLYYNYNGKSYYYPILGQGFAGEGDKDTFALASRVMHGPGSFYQVKTPVDTLGHWADAKDEIRLLEEEYENVEKKFRGCAMLQHDYIEDSKFSSLAREVLGNTIRNNEEKFCDEWAAKNKGKFSAEEKARREECKKSKEVQDALHEKMRASYKLDDYLAFFSFTGVSFVHSHLPKYDPWEWYENGDMMFDGKKAKKNHKNDPDYVPAHSGNYRMYDSKFNQISSYDLELANWSAFKSYLCDLEGGYKNFGYLSNKIDSTKSPKQSNKDMCKYIEERVEYLKSTSWNDYDV
;
A
#
# COMPACT_ATOMS: atom_id res chain seq x y z
N MET A 1 -9.98 16.58 -28.46
CA MET A 1 -8.76 17.12 -27.82
C MET A 1 -7.68 17.22 -28.88
N SER A 2 -7.05 18.39 -29.03
CA SER A 2 -6.09 18.63 -30.13
C SER A 2 -4.78 17.85 -29.93
N PHE A 3 -4.28 17.23 -31.01
CA PHE A 3 -3.02 16.49 -31.12
C PHE A 3 -1.80 17.29 -30.61
N THR A 4 -1.88 18.62 -30.65
CA THR A 4 -0.88 19.54 -30.09
C THR A 4 -0.82 19.56 -28.55
N ARG A 5 -1.89 19.19 -27.83
CA ARG A 5 -1.91 19.09 -26.35
C ARG A 5 -1.12 17.86 -25.87
N ILE A 6 -1.20 16.75 -26.61
CA ILE A 6 -0.49 15.49 -26.33
C ILE A 6 1.02 15.64 -26.54
N ILE A 7 1.44 16.27 -27.64
CA ILE A 7 2.86 16.50 -27.93
C ILE A 7 3.49 17.47 -26.93
N ARG A 8 2.74 18.49 -26.47
CA ARG A 8 3.19 19.43 -25.44
C ARG A 8 3.34 18.76 -24.07
N ASP A 9 2.38 17.92 -23.66
CA ASP A 9 2.48 17.18 -22.39
C ASP A 9 3.60 16.13 -22.40
N LEU A 10 3.84 15.45 -23.53
CA LEU A 10 4.96 14.50 -23.68
C LEU A 10 6.32 15.20 -23.65
N SER A 11 6.44 16.37 -24.25
CA SER A 11 7.70 17.14 -24.24
C SER A 11 7.97 17.82 -22.89
N VAL A 12 6.93 18.27 -22.18
CA VAL A 12 7.05 18.75 -20.78
C VAL A 12 7.40 17.61 -19.83
N ARG A 13 6.82 16.42 -20.00
CA ARG A 13 7.18 15.21 -19.22
C ARG A 13 8.60 14.75 -19.51
N ALA A 14 9.05 14.77 -20.77
CA ALA A 14 10.43 14.43 -21.13
C ALA A 14 11.44 15.44 -20.57
N LEU A 15 11.11 16.74 -20.58
CA LEU A 15 11.96 17.79 -19.99
C LEU A 15 11.96 17.75 -18.46
N ALA A 16 10.82 17.45 -17.81
CA ALA A 16 10.74 17.25 -16.37
C ALA A 16 11.52 16.01 -15.92
N VAL A 17 11.49 14.92 -16.70
CA VAL A 17 12.32 13.73 -16.47
C VAL A 17 13.80 14.05 -16.65
N LEU A 18 14.18 14.83 -17.67
CA LEU A 18 15.57 15.27 -17.88
C LEU A 18 16.06 16.23 -16.78
N ASP A 19 15.20 17.09 -16.25
CA ASP A 19 15.53 18.00 -15.15
C ASP A 19 15.54 17.28 -13.79
N LEU A 20 14.71 16.24 -13.60
CA LEU A 20 14.77 15.31 -12.47
C LEU A 20 16.07 14.48 -12.51
N VAL A 21 16.46 14.02 -13.71
CA VAL A 21 17.76 13.40 -13.96
C VAL A 21 18.87 14.39 -13.62
N GLY A 22 18.81 15.64 -14.08
CA GLY A 22 19.82 16.67 -13.84
C GLY A 22 19.96 17.13 -12.39
N THR A 23 18.85 17.28 -11.67
CA THR A 23 18.82 17.72 -10.25
C THR A 23 19.22 16.61 -9.29
N ARG A 24 18.80 15.36 -9.53
CA ARG A 24 19.28 14.20 -8.76
C ARG A 24 20.74 13.84 -9.10
N PHE A 25 21.22 14.08 -10.32
CA PHE A 25 22.65 14.00 -10.67
C PHE A 25 23.49 15.04 -9.90
N ARG A 26 22.95 16.25 -9.70
CA ARG A 26 23.62 17.33 -8.94
C ARG A 26 23.66 17.06 -7.44
N GLN A 27 22.59 16.53 -6.86
CA GLN A 27 22.58 16.12 -5.44
C GLN A 27 23.49 14.92 -5.17
N SER A 28 23.51 13.92 -6.07
CA SER A 28 24.43 12.78 -5.96
C SER A 28 25.91 13.20 -6.11
N ASN A 29 26.22 14.18 -6.95
CA ASN A 29 27.59 14.68 -7.14
C ASN A 29 28.17 15.45 -5.93
N HIS A 30 27.33 16.06 -5.09
CA HIS A 30 27.80 16.83 -3.93
C HIS A 30 28.22 15.92 -2.75
N VAL A 31 27.63 14.72 -2.64
CA VAL A 31 28.04 13.68 -1.69
C VAL A 31 29.25 12.88 -2.22
N TRP A 32 29.35 12.70 -3.54
CA TRP A 32 30.40 11.89 -4.18
C TRP A 32 31.78 12.55 -4.27
N ARG A 33 31.89 13.88 -4.12
CA ARG A 33 33.17 14.59 -4.26
C ARG A 33 34.17 14.38 -3.10
N ARG A 34 33.81 13.62 -2.05
CA ARG A 34 34.70 13.31 -0.92
C ARG A 34 35.12 11.83 -0.80
N GLY A 35 34.65 10.93 -1.66
CA GLY A 35 35.04 9.51 -1.65
C GLY A 35 36.07 9.16 -2.73
N LYS A 36 37.26 8.68 -2.36
CA LYS A 36 38.23 8.09 -3.30
C LYS A 36 37.74 6.69 -3.74
N GLY A 37 36.96 6.63 -4.81
CA GLY A 37 36.54 5.37 -5.44
C GLY A 37 35.87 5.62 -6.79
N LYS A 38 36.67 5.88 -7.83
CA LYS A 38 36.15 6.10 -9.20
C LYS A 38 36.21 4.79 -9.98
N GLY A 39 35.07 4.34 -10.52
CA GLY A 39 35.08 3.29 -11.53
C GLY A 39 33.73 2.68 -11.93
N ILE A 40 32.76 2.59 -11.02
CA ILE A 40 31.56 1.75 -11.26
C ILE A 40 30.25 2.56 -11.36
N SER A 41 30.06 3.56 -10.51
CA SER A 41 28.78 4.30 -10.41
C SER A 41 28.38 5.08 -11.67
N THR A 42 29.33 5.70 -12.38
CA THR A 42 29.02 6.54 -13.55
C THR A 42 28.60 5.73 -14.78
N ILE A 43 29.10 4.50 -14.91
CA ILE A 43 28.77 3.61 -16.03
C ILE A 43 27.41 2.97 -15.80
N VAL A 44 27.13 2.53 -14.56
CA VAL A 44 25.81 1.99 -14.19
C VAL A 44 24.74 3.05 -14.40
N LEU A 45 24.94 4.28 -13.91
CA LEU A 45 23.98 5.38 -14.11
C LEU A 45 23.83 5.82 -15.58
N GLY A 46 24.91 5.76 -16.38
CA GLY A 46 24.86 6.10 -17.81
C GLY A 46 24.12 5.05 -18.64
N VAL A 47 24.34 3.77 -18.34
CA VAL A 47 23.60 2.65 -18.97
C VAL A 47 22.15 2.64 -18.50
N PHE A 48 21.89 2.93 -17.22
CA PHE A 48 20.55 3.05 -16.66
C PHE A 48 19.77 4.20 -17.30
N GLY A 49 20.40 5.37 -17.48
CA GLY A 49 19.80 6.50 -18.20
C GLY A 49 19.44 6.16 -19.64
N LEU A 50 20.27 5.39 -20.35
CA LEU A 50 20.00 4.95 -21.73
C LEU A 50 18.92 3.86 -21.81
N ILE A 51 18.85 2.96 -20.83
CA ILE A 51 17.81 1.91 -20.76
C ILE A 51 16.45 2.51 -20.40
N VAL A 52 16.40 3.45 -19.46
CA VAL A 52 15.18 4.21 -19.12
C VAL A 52 14.72 5.02 -20.33
N LEU A 53 15.65 5.66 -21.07
CA LEU A 53 15.32 6.34 -22.32
C LEU A 53 14.78 5.36 -23.38
N GLY A 54 15.37 4.16 -23.50
CA GLY A 54 14.91 3.11 -24.40
C GLY A 54 13.54 2.54 -24.04
N LEU A 55 13.22 2.39 -22.76
CA LEU A 55 11.90 1.95 -22.27
C LEU A 55 10.84 3.03 -22.50
N ILE A 56 11.17 4.31 -22.27
CA ILE A 56 10.28 5.44 -22.57
C ILE A 56 10.02 5.54 -24.08
N ILE A 57 11.06 5.39 -24.91
CA ILE A 57 10.92 5.39 -26.38
C ILE A 57 10.15 4.16 -26.87
N GLY A 58 10.35 2.99 -26.26
CA GLY A 58 9.64 1.75 -26.60
C GLY A 58 8.15 1.79 -26.23
N VAL A 59 7.79 2.40 -25.10
CA VAL A 59 6.40 2.67 -24.72
C VAL A 59 5.75 3.69 -25.67
N ALA A 60 6.50 4.71 -26.10
CA ALA A 60 6.03 5.70 -27.08
C ALA A 60 5.92 5.14 -28.52
N HIS A 61 6.74 4.16 -28.90
CA HIS A 61 6.64 3.47 -30.20
C HIS A 61 5.48 2.46 -30.22
N LYS A 62 5.29 1.72 -29.12
CA LYS A 62 4.19 0.74 -29.02
C LYS A 62 2.81 1.39 -28.97
N SER A 63 2.71 2.66 -28.55
CA SER A 63 1.47 3.44 -28.68
C SER A 63 1.24 4.02 -30.08
N ASN A 64 2.22 3.93 -30.98
CA ASN A 64 2.13 4.41 -32.38
C ASN A 64 1.97 3.27 -33.40
N GLU A 65 2.32 2.02 -33.07
CA GLU A 65 2.30 0.88 -34.01
C GLU A 65 0.97 0.10 -34.08
N ASP A 66 -0.07 0.48 -33.33
CA ASP A 66 -1.43 -0.10 -33.47
C ASP A 66 -2.31 0.66 -34.50
N LEU A 67 -1.71 1.48 -35.36
CA LEU A 67 -2.35 2.11 -36.50
C LEU A 67 -1.52 1.85 -37.76
N ASP A 68 -2.17 1.28 -38.77
CA ASP A 68 -1.67 0.90 -40.10
C ASP A 68 -0.86 -0.40 -40.21
N PHE A 69 -1.54 -1.52 -40.50
CA PHE A 69 -1.48 -2.17 -41.82
C PHE A 69 -2.41 -3.39 -41.92
N LEU A 70 -3.48 -3.30 -42.72
CA LEU A 70 -3.71 -4.13 -43.92
C LEU A 70 -5.13 -3.92 -44.48
N ASP A 71 -5.17 -3.18 -45.59
CA ASP A 71 -6.23 -3.16 -46.59
C ASP A 71 -6.63 -4.58 -47.05
N TYR A 72 -7.93 -4.83 -47.11
CA TYR A 72 -8.50 -5.66 -48.17
C TYR A 72 -9.92 -5.17 -48.52
N ASP A 73 -10.07 -4.85 -49.80
CA ASP A 73 -11.22 -4.25 -50.48
C ASP A 73 -12.39 -5.25 -50.65
N GLY A 74 -13.63 -4.74 -50.71
CA GLY A 74 -14.79 -5.50 -51.20
C GLY A 74 -16.17 -5.20 -50.60
N GLY A 75 -16.87 -4.19 -51.14
CA GLY A 75 -18.32 -4.25 -51.43
C GLY A 75 -19.35 -3.85 -50.35
N ALA A 76 -20.07 -2.76 -50.62
CA ALA A 76 -21.25 -2.23 -49.90
C ALA A 76 -22.54 -3.09 -50.09
N PRO A 77 -23.77 -2.72 -49.61
CA PRO A 77 -24.20 -1.52 -48.84
C PRO A 77 -25.28 -1.71 -47.72
N GLY A 78 -25.38 -0.68 -46.85
CA GLY A 78 -26.63 0.01 -46.46
C GLY A 78 -27.41 -0.49 -45.25
N VAL A 79 -27.69 0.40 -44.27
CA VAL A 79 -29.04 0.81 -43.78
C VAL A 79 -28.90 2.08 -42.91
N ASP A 80 -29.66 3.12 -43.27
CA ASP A 80 -29.89 4.38 -42.54
C ASP A 80 -30.73 4.21 -41.27
N TYR A 81 -30.50 5.03 -40.24
CA TYR A 81 -31.56 5.42 -39.30
C TYR A 81 -31.55 6.92 -39.03
N ALA A 82 -32.70 7.52 -39.33
CA ALA A 82 -33.01 8.93 -39.20
C ALA A 82 -33.27 9.35 -37.74
N TYR A 83 -32.91 10.59 -37.45
CA TYR A 83 -33.27 11.34 -36.24
C TYR A 83 -34.69 11.91 -36.39
N GLU A 84 -35.55 11.70 -35.39
CA GLU A 84 -36.74 12.54 -35.19
C GLU A 84 -36.75 13.10 -33.76
N ASP A 85 -36.88 14.42 -33.72
CA ASP A 85 -37.01 15.32 -32.59
C ASP A 85 -38.49 15.64 -32.39
N LEU A 86 -39.02 15.46 -31.18
CA LEU A 86 -40.31 16.04 -30.78
C LEU A 86 -40.26 16.41 -29.29
N GLY A 87 -40.17 17.72 -29.04
CA GLY A 87 -40.44 18.33 -27.75
C GLY A 87 -41.92 18.33 -27.38
N GLY A 88 -42.19 18.34 -26.08
CA GLY A 88 -43.52 18.48 -25.51
C GLY A 88 -43.43 18.75 -24.01
N ASP A 89 -43.82 19.96 -23.63
CA ASP A 89 -43.87 20.51 -22.28
C ASP A 89 -45.02 19.86 -21.48
N ALA A 90 -44.74 19.35 -20.27
CA ALA A 90 -45.78 18.87 -19.35
C ALA A 90 -45.35 19.06 -17.89
N SER A 91 -46.06 19.96 -17.21
CA SER A 91 -45.99 20.27 -15.78
C SER A 91 -46.26 19.05 -14.88
N TYR A 92 -45.44 18.85 -13.86
CA TYR A 92 -45.55 17.76 -12.88
C TYR A 92 -45.90 18.32 -11.48
N GLU A 93 -47.06 17.95 -10.94
CA GLU A 93 -47.40 18.03 -9.51
C GLU A 93 -47.11 16.67 -8.84
N PRO A 94 -46.61 16.63 -7.60
CA PRO A 94 -46.11 15.39 -6.99
C PRO A 94 -47.23 14.57 -6.36
N PRO A 95 -47.28 13.23 -6.54
CA PRO A 95 -48.12 12.37 -5.72
C PRO A 95 -47.46 12.08 -4.36
N ALA A 96 -48.31 11.98 -3.35
CA ALA A 96 -47.98 11.67 -1.96
C ALA A 96 -47.62 10.20 -1.74
N ASP A 97 -46.68 9.99 -0.82
CA ASP A 97 -46.42 8.81 0.02
C ASP A 97 -46.80 7.43 -0.55
N GLU A 98 -45.85 6.79 -1.23
CA GLU A 98 -45.77 5.32 -1.34
C GLU A 98 -44.34 4.84 -1.04
N GLU A 99 -44.26 3.77 -0.27
CA GLU A 99 -43.03 3.10 0.18
C GLU A 99 -42.01 2.93 -0.95
N VAL A 100 -40.78 3.40 -0.71
CA VAL A 100 -39.65 3.28 -1.64
C VAL A 100 -39.30 1.80 -1.81
N GLY A 101 -39.89 1.19 -2.86
CA GLY A 101 -39.53 -0.12 -3.34
C GLY A 101 -38.07 -0.16 -3.78
N ARG A 102 -37.31 -1.11 -3.20
CA ARG A 102 -35.99 -1.51 -3.66
C ARG A 102 -36.02 -1.76 -5.18
N LYS A 103 -35.07 -1.17 -5.91
CA LYS A 103 -34.80 -1.53 -7.31
C LYS A 103 -34.54 -3.04 -7.41
N PRO A 104 -35.24 -3.77 -8.30
CA PRO A 104 -34.94 -5.16 -8.60
C PRO A 104 -33.74 -5.24 -9.55
N ASP A 105 -32.90 -6.27 -9.37
CA ASP A 105 -31.67 -6.63 -10.13
C ASP A 105 -30.29 -6.21 -9.56
N ASP A 106 -30.09 -6.18 -8.23
CA ASP A 106 -28.77 -6.51 -7.66
C ASP A 106 -28.84 -7.98 -7.19
N PRO A 107 -28.01 -8.91 -7.72
CA PRO A 107 -28.03 -10.28 -7.25
C PRO A 107 -27.67 -10.30 -5.77
N GLN A 108 -28.68 -10.48 -4.92
CA GLN A 108 -28.49 -10.65 -3.49
C GLN A 108 -27.58 -11.86 -3.26
N VAL A 109 -26.65 -11.72 -2.32
CA VAL A 109 -25.80 -12.81 -1.86
C VAL A 109 -26.71 -13.98 -1.48
N SER A 110 -26.51 -15.13 -2.13
CA SER A 110 -27.38 -16.30 -1.91
C SER A 110 -27.35 -16.73 -0.44
N GLU A 111 -28.48 -17.25 0.06
CA GLU A 111 -28.54 -17.77 1.43
C GLU A 111 -27.52 -18.90 1.67
N ALA A 112 -27.19 -19.68 0.64
CA ALA A 112 -26.13 -20.68 0.69
C ALA A 112 -24.75 -20.05 0.91
N THR A 113 -24.46 -18.93 0.24
CA THR A 113 -23.22 -18.15 0.41
C THR A 113 -23.15 -17.54 1.81
N LYS A 114 -24.23 -16.91 2.30
CA LYS A 114 -24.28 -16.37 3.67
C LYS A 114 -24.03 -17.46 4.72
N LYS A 115 -24.65 -18.63 4.53
CA LYS A 115 -24.41 -19.80 5.40
C LYS A 115 -22.94 -20.23 5.37
N ALA A 116 -22.29 -20.22 4.21
CA ALA A 116 -20.87 -20.53 4.10
C ALA A 116 -19.99 -19.50 4.82
N PHE A 117 -20.31 -18.21 4.74
CA PHE A 117 -19.61 -17.18 5.51
C PHE A 117 -19.79 -17.36 7.02
N LYS A 118 -21.01 -17.64 7.48
CA LYS A 118 -21.27 -17.91 8.89
C LYS A 118 -20.49 -19.12 9.39
N GLU A 119 -20.44 -20.19 8.61
CA GLU A 119 -19.67 -21.39 8.95
C GLU A 119 -18.16 -21.11 9.11
N VAL A 120 -17.60 -20.17 8.35
CA VAL A 120 -16.21 -19.73 8.56
C VAL A 120 -16.04 -19.15 9.96
N LEU A 121 -16.93 -18.25 10.38
CA LEU A 121 -16.87 -17.62 11.71
C LEU A 121 -17.11 -18.63 12.83
N ASP A 122 -18.09 -19.52 12.67
CA ASP A 122 -18.36 -20.60 13.62
C ASP A 122 -17.14 -21.52 13.77
N ALA A 123 -16.47 -21.85 12.67
CA ALA A 123 -15.24 -22.66 12.69
C ALA A 123 -14.07 -21.92 13.34
N ILE A 124 -13.93 -20.61 13.15
CA ILE A 124 -12.92 -19.80 13.84
C ILE A 124 -13.16 -19.84 15.34
N GLN A 125 -14.39 -19.52 15.78
CA GLN A 125 -14.75 -19.51 17.19
C GLN A 125 -14.55 -20.88 17.85
N ALA A 126 -14.95 -21.96 17.17
CA ALA A 126 -14.81 -23.32 17.69
C ALA A 126 -13.35 -23.81 17.82
N ASN A 127 -12.41 -23.20 17.08
CA ASN A 127 -10.99 -23.55 17.11
C ASN A 127 -10.12 -22.48 17.79
N SER A 128 -10.73 -21.40 18.29
CA SER A 128 -10.03 -20.35 19.02
C SER A 128 -9.66 -20.82 20.43
N PRO A 129 -8.40 -20.67 20.85
CA PRO A 129 -7.99 -20.98 22.21
C PRO A 129 -8.53 -19.94 23.20
N GLU A 130 -8.84 -20.38 24.42
CA GLU A 130 -9.30 -19.50 25.50
C GLU A 130 -8.13 -18.79 26.19
N GLY A 131 -8.36 -17.52 26.56
CA GLY A 131 -7.42 -16.70 27.31
C GLY A 131 -6.69 -15.63 26.47
N GLN A 132 -5.51 -15.26 26.92
CA GLN A 132 -4.64 -14.28 26.26
C GLN A 132 -3.17 -14.50 26.64
N LEU A 133 -2.25 -14.10 25.78
CA LEU A 133 -0.83 -14.06 26.04
C LEU A 133 -0.52 -12.92 27.01
N GLN A 134 0.21 -13.21 28.08
CA GLN A 134 0.72 -12.18 28.98
C GLN A 134 1.91 -11.49 28.31
N VAL A 135 1.73 -10.23 27.95
CA VAL A 135 2.79 -9.43 27.33
C VAL A 135 3.63 -8.78 28.44
N SER A 136 4.82 -9.32 28.66
CA SER A 136 5.84 -8.69 29.50
C SER A 136 7.11 -8.48 28.69
N LYS A 137 7.58 -7.23 28.59
CA LYS A 137 8.82 -6.91 27.89
C LYS A 137 10.00 -7.47 28.67
N GLY A 138 10.80 -8.32 28.04
CA GLY A 138 12.01 -8.86 28.67
C GLY A 138 13.00 -7.75 29.05
N SER A 139 13.68 -7.89 30.19
CA SER A 139 14.63 -6.91 30.70
C SER A 139 15.82 -6.64 29.76
N GLU A 140 16.13 -7.58 28.87
CA GLU A 140 17.20 -7.48 27.87
C GLU A 140 16.68 -7.11 26.46
N CYS A 141 15.41 -6.73 26.32
CA CYS A 141 14.83 -6.40 25.02
C CYS A 141 15.41 -5.11 24.45
N ASN A 142 16.13 -5.20 23.33
CA ASN A 142 16.73 -4.07 22.61
C ASN A 142 16.05 -3.74 21.26
N LEU A 143 14.92 -4.40 20.95
CA LEU A 143 14.13 -4.13 19.75
C LEU A 143 13.62 -2.69 19.72
N MET A 144 13.44 -2.19 18.50
CA MET A 144 12.88 -0.88 18.19
C MET A 144 12.29 -0.88 16.78
N ASP A 145 11.69 0.23 16.39
CA ASP A 145 11.26 0.44 15.01
C ASP A 145 12.50 0.55 14.09
N ILE A 146 12.63 -0.39 13.17
CA ILE A 146 13.77 -0.50 12.24
C ILE A 146 13.23 -0.40 10.82
N GLY A 147 13.68 0.61 10.08
CA GLY A 147 13.30 0.82 8.69
C GLY A 147 13.88 -0.25 7.77
N VAL A 148 13.20 -0.53 6.66
CA VAL A 148 13.62 -1.56 5.68
C VAL A 148 15.04 -1.32 5.13
N THR A 149 15.48 -0.07 5.06
CA THR A 149 16.80 0.33 4.54
C THR A 149 17.87 0.51 5.63
N ASP A 150 17.52 0.42 6.92
CA ASP A 150 18.43 0.69 8.03
C ASP A 150 19.32 -0.52 8.36
N THR A 151 20.38 -0.70 7.56
CA THR A 151 21.37 -1.77 7.72
C THR A 151 22.20 -1.68 9.00
N SER A 152 22.21 -0.53 9.67
CA SER A 152 23.03 -0.30 10.87
C SER A 152 22.51 -1.00 12.13
N LYS A 153 21.26 -1.51 12.09
CA LYS A 153 20.56 -2.11 13.24
C LYS A 153 20.22 -3.59 13.04
N PHE A 154 20.86 -4.27 12.09
CA PHE A 154 20.54 -5.67 11.75
C PHE A 154 20.85 -6.65 12.89
N ASP A 155 21.83 -6.32 13.74
CA ASP A 155 22.16 -7.04 14.98
C ASP A 155 20.94 -7.20 15.91
N ARG A 156 20.01 -6.26 15.87
CA ARG A 156 18.80 -6.27 16.70
C ARG A 156 17.70 -7.19 16.17
N LEU A 157 17.80 -7.64 14.92
CA LEU A 157 16.79 -8.47 14.26
C LEU A 157 17.18 -9.95 14.24
N THR A 158 18.23 -10.34 14.96
CA THR A 158 18.66 -11.74 15.05
C THR A 158 17.63 -12.57 15.81
N LYS A 159 17.71 -13.90 15.63
CA LYS A 159 16.84 -14.84 16.35
C LYS A 159 16.90 -14.62 17.87
N GLU A 160 18.10 -14.47 18.42
CA GLU A 160 18.31 -14.27 19.85
C GLU A 160 17.69 -12.96 20.34
N SER A 161 17.88 -11.85 19.61
CA SER A 161 17.29 -10.55 19.97
C SER A 161 15.76 -10.59 19.97
N LEU A 162 15.15 -11.25 18.97
CA LEU A 162 13.70 -11.38 18.89
C LEU A 162 13.13 -12.25 20.02
N GLU A 163 13.82 -13.33 20.42
CA GLU A 163 13.40 -14.21 21.53
C GLU A 163 13.46 -13.55 22.91
N LYS A 164 14.31 -12.53 23.09
CA LYS A 164 14.46 -11.83 24.38
C LYS A 164 13.30 -10.87 24.69
N CYS A 165 12.56 -10.42 23.68
CA CYS A 165 11.59 -9.33 23.85
C CYS A 165 10.23 -9.77 24.37
N LEU A 166 9.77 -10.96 24.00
CA LEU A 166 8.49 -11.51 24.41
C LEU A 166 8.66 -12.94 24.93
N GLN A 167 8.31 -13.17 26.19
CA GLN A 167 8.35 -14.51 26.76
C GLN A 167 7.05 -15.26 26.45
N ILE A 168 7.14 -16.35 25.68
CA ILE A 168 6.00 -17.20 25.34
C ILE A 168 6.17 -18.56 26.05
N PRO A 169 5.31 -18.87 27.05
CA PRO A 169 5.36 -20.14 27.76
C PRO A 169 5.20 -21.33 26.81
N GLU A 170 5.91 -22.44 27.09
CA GLU A 170 5.87 -23.61 26.21
C GLU A 170 4.48 -24.24 26.10
N GLU A 171 3.71 -24.20 27.20
CA GLU A 171 2.33 -24.67 27.20
C GLU A 171 1.42 -23.82 26.30
N MET A 172 1.69 -22.51 26.23
CA MET A 172 0.98 -21.61 25.32
C MET A 172 1.35 -21.93 23.87
N THR A 173 2.64 -22.14 23.56
CA THR A 173 3.09 -22.56 22.22
C THR A 173 2.35 -23.82 21.76
N LYS A 174 2.25 -24.84 22.62
CA LYS A 174 1.53 -26.09 22.31
C LYS A 174 0.03 -25.87 22.10
N THR A 175 -0.59 -25.08 22.97
CA THR A 175 -2.02 -24.76 22.87
C THR A 175 -2.34 -24.07 21.54
N LEU A 176 -1.54 -23.05 21.19
CA LEU A 176 -1.69 -22.33 19.93
C LEU A 176 -1.41 -23.23 18.72
N HIS A 177 -0.42 -24.11 18.80
CA HIS A 177 -0.10 -25.06 17.74
C HIS A 177 -1.25 -26.04 17.47
N GLU A 178 -1.81 -26.66 18.51
CA GLU A 178 -2.92 -27.60 18.36
C GLU A 178 -4.20 -26.91 17.85
N ALA A 179 -4.50 -25.71 18.34
CA ALA A 179 -5.63 -24.90 17.85
C ALA A 179 -5.46 -24.54 16.37
N HIS A 180 -4.29 -24.02 15.99
CA HIS A 180 -3.97 -23.66 14.62
C HIS A 180 -4.03 -24.86 13.67
N LYS A 181 -3.48 -26.01 14.08
CA LYS A 181 -3.51 -27.26 13.31
C LYS A 181 -4.93 -27.74 13.05
N LYS A 182 -5.81 -27.73 14.08
CA LYS A 182 -7.22 -28.09 13.93
C LYS A 182 -7.94 -27.14 12.98
N PHE A 183 -7.72 -25.83 13.11
CA PHE A 183 -8.34 -24.86 12.22
C PHE A 183 -7.87 -25.01 10.77
N ARG A 184 -6.57 -25.21 10.54
CA ARG A 184 -6.00 -25.48 9.20
C ARG A 184 -6.63 -26.70 8.56
N ALA A 185 -6.85 -27.78 9.33
CA ALA A 185 -7.56 -28.96 8.85
C ALA A 185 -9.02 -28.63 8.48
N ALA A 186 -9.73 -27.88 9.33
CA ALA A 186 -11.11 -27.46 9.07
C ALA A 186 -11.26 -26.64 7.76
N ILE A 187 -10.29 -25.78 7.43
CA ILE A 187 -10.26 -25.06 6.15
C ILE A 187 -10.28 -26.06 4.98
N GLY A 188 -9.35 -27.02 4.98
CA GLY A 188 -9.20 -27.97 3.88
C GLY A 188 -10.32 -29.01 3.77
N GLU A 189 -10.78 -29.53 4.92
CA GLU A 189 -11.72 -30.65 4.98
C GLU A 189 -13.19 -30.22 4.92
N LYS A 190 -13.51 -29.01 5.40
CA LYS A 190 -14.89 -28.52 5.54
C LYS A 190 -15.16 -27.25 4.76
N LEU A 191 -14.41 -26.17 5.03
CA LEU A 191 -14.73 -24.84 4.53
C LEU A 191 -14.52 -24.70 3.02
N MET A 192 -13.35 -25.06 2.50
CA MET A 192 -13.07 -24.96 1.06
C MET A 192 -13.98 -25.86 0.21
N PRO A 193 -14.27 -27.12 0.60
CA PRO A 193 -15.28 -27.93 -0.06
C PRO A 193 -16.68 -27.31 -0.05
N MET A 194 -17.05 -26.56 1.00
CA MET A 194 -18.34 -25.87 1.07
C MET A 194 -18.45 -24.79 -0.02
N PHE A 195 -17.44 -23.94 -0.17
CA PHE A 195 -17.42 -22.91 -1.22
C PHE A 195 -17.41 -23.51 -2.63
N ARG A 196 -16.72 -24.63 -2.85
CA ARG A 196 -16.67 -25.30 -4.16
C ARG A 196 -17.99 -25.97 -4.57
N LYS A 197 -18.86 -26.26 -3.61
CA LYS A 197 -20.15 -26.94 -3.83
C LYS A 197 -21.32 -25.97 -3.99
N LEU A 198 -21.09 -24.66 -3.94
CA LEU A 198 -22.14 -23.68 -4.17
C LEU A 198 -22.58 -23.72 -5.64
N ASP A 199 -23.89 -23.79 -5.88
CA ASP A 199 -24.47 -23.83 -7.24
C ASP A 199 -24.14 -22.55 -8.02
N THR A 200 -24.17 -21.41 -7.32
CA THR A 200 -23.71 -20.11 -7.82
C THR A 200 -22.38 -19.75 -7.17
N PRO A 201 -21.34 -19.38 -7.93
CA PRO A 201 -20.07 -18.94 -7.36
C PRO A 201 -20.28 -17.81 -6.35
N ALA A 202 -19.64 -17.93 -5.17
CA ALA A 202 -19.71 -16.89 -4.14
C ALA A 202 -19.04 -15.57 -4.59
N PHE A 203 -18.08 -15.67 -5.51
CA PHE A 203 -17.24 -14.57 -5.95
C PHE A 203 -17.19 -14.49 -7.47
N SER A 204 -17.21 -13.28 -8.01
CA SER A 204 -17.07 -13.04 -9.45
C SER A 204 -16.57 -11.64 -9.76
N GLY A 205 -15.84 -11.50 -10.86
CA GLY A 205 -15.39 -10.21 -11.38
C GLY A 205 -14.33 -9.51 -10.52
N ASP A 206 -14.02 -8.29 -10.95
CA ASP A 206 -12.96 -7.45 -10.38
C ASP A 206 -13.59 -6.26 -9.67
N GLY A 207 -13.01 -5.86 -8.55
CA GLY A 207 -13.50 -4.69 -7.84
C GLY A 207 -12.55 -4.17 -6.77
N ILE A 208 -12.90 -3.00 -6.27
CA ILE A 208 -12.21 -2.37 -5.15
C ILE A 208 -13.07 -2.52 -3.90
N LEU A 209 -12.40 -2.81 -2.79
CA LEU A 209 -13.02 -2.95 -1.48
C LEU A 209 -12.52 -1.85 -0.55
N ILE A 210 -13.43 -1.13 0.09
CA ILE A 210 -13.11 -0.15 1.14
C ILE A 210 -13.87 -0.53 2.40
N VAL A 211 -13.21 -0.48 3.56
CA VAL A 211 -13.90 -0.58 4.85
C VAL A 211 -14.31 0.83 5.30
N GLY A 212 -15.62 1.07 5.36
CA GLY A 212 -16.19 2.32 5.85
C GLY A 212 -16.62 2.22 7.32
N GLY A 213 -17.58 3.05 7.72
CA GLY A 213 -18.10 3.13 9.09
C GLY A 213 -17.49 4.28 9.89
N GLY A 214 -18.33 5.04 10.59
CA GLY A 214 -17.92 6.12 11.46
C GLY A 214 -17.10 7.17 10.70
N LYS A 215 -15.90 7.49 11.20
CA LYS A 215 -15.00 8.44 10.52
C LYS A 215 -14.49 7.94 9.17
N TYR A 216 -14.43 6.62 8.98
CA TYR A 216 -13.92 6.04 7.73
C TYR A 216 -14.87 6.26 6.56
N SER A 217 -16.19 6.39 6.80
CA SER A 217 -17.13 6.80 5.74
C SER A 217 -16.85 8.22 5.24
N VAL A 218 -16.39 9.12 6.11
CA VAL A 218 -15.95 10.47 5.73
C VAL A 218 -14.69 10.41 4.87
N PHE A 219 -13.74 9.50 5.17
CA PHE A 219 -12.52 9.33 4.37
C PHE A 219 -12.79 8.61 3.04
N ALA A 220 -13.73 7.66 3.01
CA ALA A 220 -14.11 6.95 1.80
C ALA A 220 -14.65 7.89 0.73
N LEU A 221 -15.33 8.97 1.11
CA LEU A 221 -15.86 9.99 0.20
C LEU A 221 -14.80 10.52 -0.80
N PRO A 222 -13.70 11.16 -0.36
CA PRO A 222 -12.64 11.59 -1.26
C PRO A 222 -11.87 10.42 -1.90
N ALA A 223 -11.74 9.27 -1.24
CA ALA A 223 -11.09 8.10 -1.83
C ALA A 223 -11.82 7.57 -3.09
N ILE A 224 -13.15 7.49 -3.05
CA ILE A 224 -13.99 7.12 -4.21
C ILE A 224 -13.75 8.09 -5.37
N LYS A 225 -13.72 9.40 -5.08
CA LYS A 225 -13.46 10.43 -6.08
C LYS A 225 -12.07 10.28 -6.70
N ALA A 226 -11.04 10.06 -5.87
CA ALA A 226 -9.68 9.83 -6.33
C ALA A 226 -9.57 8.59 -7.24
N ILE A 227 -10.25 7.49 -6.89
CA ILE A 227 -10.33 6.29 -7.73
C ILE A 227 -10.98 6.62 -9.08
N ARG A 228 -12.12 7.30 -9.08
CA ARG A 228 -12.88 7.60 -10.32
C ARG A 228 -12.13 8.56 -11.24
N GLU A 229 -11.34 9.48 -10.70
CA GLU A 229 -10.60 10.46 -11.50
C GLU A 229 -9.24 9.94 -12.00
N ASN A 230 -8.55 9.09 -11.23
CA ASN A 230 -7.15 8.75 -11.50
C ASN A 230 -6.88 7.31 -11.93
N SER A 231 -7.81 6.38 -11.68
CA SER A 231 -7.53 4.94 -11.88
C SER A 231 -7.22 4.54 -13.32
N GLY A 232 -7.55 5.38 -14.31
CA GLY A 232 -7.30 5.13 -15.73
C GLY A 232 -8.41 4.32 -16.44
N PHE A 233 -9.42 3.85 -15.71
CA PHE A 233 -10.57 3.17 -16.29
C PHE A 233 -11.52 4.16 -16.97
N LYS A 234 -11.87 3.91 -18.24
CA LYS A 234 -12.87 4.72 -18.97
C LYS A 234 -14.23 4.60 -18.28
N LEU A 235 -15.08 5.63 -18.33
CA LEU A 235 -16.42 5.67 -17.73
C LEU A 235 -17.30 4.42 -18.02
N LYS A 236 -17.16 3.77 -19.19
CA LYS A 236 -17.88 2.53 -19.55
C LYS A 236 -17.23 1.23 -19.06
N SER A 237 -16.02 1.30 -18.52
CA SER A 237 -15.22 0.18 -18.02
C SER A 237 -14.69 0.45 -16.61
N SER A 238 -15.38 1.33 -15.86
CA SER A 238 -14.96 1.71 -14.51
C SER A 238 -15.13 0.56 -13.55
N ILE A 239 -14.17 0.40 -12.65
CA ILE A 239 -14.13 -0.70 -11.70
C ILE A 239 -15.17 -0.51 -10.60
N PRO A 240 -16.03 -1.51 -10.30
CA PRO A 240 -16.99 -1.40 -9.21
C PRO A 240 -16.31 -1.32 -7.84
N ILE A 241 -16.94 -0.62 -6.90
CA ILE A 241 -16.44 -0.42 -5.53
C ILE A 241 -17.48 -0.95 -4.53
N GLU A 242 -17.06 -1.75 -3.55
CA GLU A 242 -17.87 -2.12 -2.39
C GLU A 242 -17.33 -1.45 -1.13
N ILE A 243 -18.21 -0.76 -0.41
CA ILE A 243 -17.92 -0.15 0.89
C ILE A 243 -18.54 -1.03 1.97
N ILE A 244 -17.72 -1.73 2.75
CA ILE A 244 -18.21 -2.58 3.83
C ILE A 244 -18.44 -1.72 5.06
N ILE A 245 -19.67 -1.72 5.56
CA ILE A 245 -20.07 -0.95 6.75
C ILE A 245 -20.20 -1.91 7.95
N PRO A 246 -19.44 -1.68 9.04
CA PRO A 246 -19.57 -2.44 10.28
C PRO A 246 -20.95 -2.29 10.93
N PRO A 247 -21.39 -3.27 11.74
CA PRO A 247 -22.72 -3.26 12.36
C PRO A 247 -22.93 -2.11 13.37
N SER A 248 -21.84 -1.55 13.92
CA SER A 248 -21.86 -0.42 14.85
C SER A 248 -22.28 0.89 14.21
N ASP A 249 -22.17 1.02 12.88
CA ASP A 249 -22.21 2.31 12.17
C ASP A 249 -23.46 2.45 11.30
N LYS A 250 -24.61 1.99 11.80
CA LYS A 250 -25.90 2.01 11.07
C LYS A 250 -26.34 3.40 10.60
N ALA A 251 -25.89 4.45 11.29
CA ALA A 251 -26.15 5.84 10.91
C ALA A 251 -25.55 6.21 9.54
N ASP A 252 -24.52 5.47 9.07
CA ASP A 252 -23.90 5.69 7.76
C ASP A 252 -24.76 5.18 6.59
N ARG A 253 -25.93 4.60 6.85
CA ARG A 253 -26.97 4.41 5.81
C ARG A 253 -27.30 5.73 5.12
N GLY A 254 -27.32 6.84 5.85
CA GLY A 254 -27.51 8.18 5.25
C GLY A 254 -26.45 8.52 4.19
N PHE A 255 -25.18 8.16 4.43
CA PHE A 255 -24.10 8.36 3.47
C PHE A 255 -24.35 7.50 2.21
N CYS A 256 -24.67 6.23 2.40
CA CYS A 256 -24.92 5.28 1.32
C CYS A 256 -26.15 5.65 0.46
N ASP A 257 -27.22 6.13 1.08
CA ASP A 257 -28.49 6.39 0.38
C ASP A 257 -28.57 7.80 -0.21
N ASN A 258 -27.99 8.81 0.46
CA ASN A 258 -28.19 10.22 0.09
C ASN A 258 -26.96 10.89 -0.53
N VAL A 259 -25.75 10.46 -0.15
CA VAL A 259 -24.50 11.10 -0.58
C VAL A 259 -23.83 10.30 -1.69
N LEU A 260 -23.68 8.98 -1.51
CA LEU A 260 -22.98 8.11 -2.45
C LEU A 260 -23.54 8.17 -3.89
N PRO A 261 -24.87 8.23 -4.14
CA PRO A 261 -25.40 8.38 -5.50
C PRO A 261 -25.00 9.69 -6.19
N LYS A 262 -24.63 10.72 -5.41
CA LYS A 262 -24.14 12.00 -5.93
C LYS A 262 -22.63 11.96 -6.19
N VAL A 263 -21.90 11.19 -5.37
CA VAL A 263 -20.45 11.00 -5.48
C VAL A 263 -20.09 10.10 -6.66
N ASP A 264 -20.84 9.01 -6.86
CA ASP A 264 -20.70 8.09 -7.99
C ASP A 264 -22.05 7.89 -8.71
N PRO A 265 -22.44 8.83 -9.59
CA PRO A 265 -23.71 8.77 -10.33
C PRO A 265 -23.84 7.56 -11.27
N LEU A 266 -22.75 6.84 -11.54
CA LEU A 266 -22.76 5.63 -12.37
C LEU A 266 -23.40 4.43 -11.64
N GLY A 267 -23.56 4.52 -10.32
CA GLY A 267 -24.08 3.42 -9.50
C GLY A 267 -23.13 2.22 -9.41
N LEU A 268 -21.83 2.42 -9.69
CA LEU A 268 -20.81 1.37 -9.63
C LEU A 268 -20.20 1.22 -8.23
N THR A 269 -20.50 2.13 -7.31
CA THR A 269 -20.15 2.05 -5.90
C THR A 269 -21.38 1.68 -5.08
N LYS A 270 -21.25 0.69 -4.20
CA LYS A 270 -22.34 0.28 -3.30
C LYS A 270 -21.86 0.02 -1.88
N CYS A 271 -22.73 0.27 -0.91
CA CYS A 271 -22.49 -0.14 0.47
C CYS A 271 -22.98 -1.57 0.71
N VAL A 272 -22.24 -2.32 1.51
CA VAL A 272 -22.61 -3.65 1.99
C VAL A 272 -22.55 -3.62 3.51
N PHE A 273 -23.68 -3.82 4.16
CA PHE A 273 -23.77 -3.78 5.62
C PHE A 273 -23.56 -5.17 6.21
N LEU A 274 -22.64 -5.30 7.17
CA LEU A 274 -22.36 -6.59 7.80
C LEU A 274 -23.55 -7.12 8.62
N ASP A 275 -24.40 -6.24 9.14
CA ASP A 275 -25.63 -6.62 9.87
C ASP A 275 -26.75 -7.17 8.96
N GLU A 276 -26.58 -7.10 7.64
CA GLU A 276 -27.44 -7.77 6.65
C GLU A 276 -26.89 -9.14 6.22
N MET A 277 -25.62 -9.42 6.54
CA MET A 277 -24.92 -10.65 6.17
C MET A 277 -24.87 -11.66 7.33
N PHE A 278 -24.81 -11.17 8.57
CA PHE A 278 -24.67 -11.98 9.77
C PHE A 278 -25.66 -11.55 10.84
N ASP A 279 -26.06 -12.51 11.69
CA ASP A 279 -26.82 -12.22 12.89
C ASP A 279 -25.97 -11.50 13.96
N ALA A 280 -26.63 -10.86 14.93
CA ALA A 280 -25.96 -10.05 15.94
C ALA A 280 -25.02 -10.86 16.84
N ASP A 281 -25.35 -12.12 17.11
CA ASP A 281 -24.53 -13.03 17.94
C ASP A 281 -23.22 -13.40 17.24
N THR A 282 -23.27 -13.62 15.92
CA THR A 282 -22.08 -13.88 15.10
C THR A 282 -21.15 -12.66 15.06
N LEU A 283 -21.71 -11.45 15.11
CA LEU A 283 -20.95 -10.20 15.03
C LEU A 283 -20.46 -9.67 16.40
N SER A 284 -20.97 -10.19 17.53
CA SER A 284 -20.68 -9.63 18.86
C SER A 284 -19.21 -9.72 19.29
N HIS A 285 -18.42 -10.55 18.61
CA HIS A 285 -17.00 -10.76 18.89
C HIS A 285 -16.06 -10.12 17.87
N ILE A 286 -16.60 -9.40 16.88
CA ILE A 286 -15.83 -8.82 15.77
C ILE A 286 -15.59 -7.34 16.06
N GLU A 287 -14.34 -6.99 16.38
CA GLU A 287 -13.93 -5.62 16.67
C GLU A 287 -12.70 -5.18 15.87
N GLY A 288 -12.69 -3.92 15.40
CA GLY A 288 -11.50 -3.25 14.90
C GLY A 288 -10.85 -3.93 13.69
N TYR A 289 -9.56 -4.26 13.78
CA TYR A 289 -8.73 -4.77 12.66
C TYR A 289 -9.22 -6.09 12.05
N GLN A 290 -10.05 -6.85 12.76
CA GLN A 290 -10.68 -8.08 12.26
C GLN A 290 -11.55 -7.84 11.02
N ILE A 291 -12.04 -6.60 10.85
CA ILE A 291 -12.99 -6.24 9.81
C ILE A 291 -12.37 -6.33 8.41
N LYS A 292 -11.06 -6.12 8.21
CA LYS A 292 -10.46 -6.14 6.86
C LYS A 292 -10.53 -7.53 6.21
N ALA A 293 -10.12 -8.57 6.95
CA ALA A 293 -10.19 -9.95 6.45
C ALA A 293 -11.65 -10.43 6.27
N LEU A 294 -12.56 -9.99 7.14
CA LEU A 294 -13.98 -10.27 7.00
C LEU A 294 -14.60 -9.55 5.79
N ALA A 295 -14.24 -8.29 5.58
CA ALA A 295 -14.66 -7.47 4.44
C ALA A 295 -14.22 -8.14 3.12
N LEU A 296 -12.98 -8.65 3.08
CA LEU A 296 -12.50 -9.46 1.96
C LEU A 296 -13.35 -10.71 1.78
N LEU A 297 -13.67 -11.45 2.85
CA LEU A 297 -14.51 -12.65 2.77
C LEU A 297 -15.90 -12.36 2.21
N VAL A 298 -16.57 -11.28 2.64
CA VAL A 298 -17.96 -10.99 2.25
C VAL A 298 -18.11 -10.24 0.93
N SER A 299 -17.06 -9.55 0.49
CA SER A 299 -17.09 -8.85 -0.80
C SER A 299 -17.37 -9.82 -1.95
N ARG A 300 -18.16 -9.40 -2.92
CA ARG A 300 -18.58 -10.26 -4.04
C ARG A 300 -17.50 -10.50 -5.09
N PHE A 301 -16.42 -9.72 -5.07
CA PHE A 301 -15.40 -9.75 -6.12
C PHE A 301 -14.49 -10.97 -5.99
N GLU A 302 -14.10 -11.57 -7.12
CA GLU A 302 -13.10 -12.65 -7.18
C GLU A 302 -11.69 -12.08 -7.03
N ARG A 303 -11.35 -11.06 -7.82
CA ARG A 303 -10.09 -10.31 -7.71
C ARG A 303 -10.38 -8.96 -7.05
N VAL A 304 -9.75 -8.69 -5.92
CA VAL A 304 -10.10 -7.57 -5.04
C VAL A 304 -8.88 -6.74 -4.71
N LEU A 305 -8.90 -5.46 -5.08
CA LEU A 305 -7.99 -4.45 -4.52
C LEU A 305 -8.65 -3.87 -3.26
N MET A 306 -8.17 -4.26 -2.09
CA MET A 306 -8.61 -3.66 -0.83
C MET A 306 -7.79 -2.40 -0.58
N LEU A 307 -8.47 -1.31 -0.19
CA LEU A 307 -7.88 -0.03 0.19
C LEU A 307 -8.49 0.43 1.52
N ASP A 308 -7.65 0.93 2.43
CA ASP A 308 -8.14 1.72 3.57
C ASP A 308 -8.84 2.99 3.06
N ALA A 309 -9.79 3.49 3.84
CA ALA A 309 -10.62 4.63 3.44
C ALA A 309 -9.83 5.93 3.26
N ASP A 310 -8.61 6.02 3.79
CA ASP A 310 -7.68 7.13 3.66
C ASP A 310 -6.48 6.81 2.75
N ASN A 311 -6.65 5.83 1.85
CA ASN A 311 -5.71 5.47 0.83
C ASN A 311 -6.20 5.93 -0.56
N TYR A 312 -5.47 6.90 -1.15
CA TYR A 312 -5.90 7.60 -2.36
C TYR A 312 -5.15 7.12 -3.60
N VAL A 313 -5.89 6.73 -4.63
CA VAL A 313 -5.35 6.48 -5.97
C VAL A 313 -5.00 7.82 -6.61
N VAL A 314 -3.71 8.07 -6.83
CA VAL A 314 -3.23 9.35 -7.39
C VAL A 314 -2.69 9.24 -8.81
N ASN A 315 -2.45 8.01 -9.28
CA ASN A 315 -2.05 7.72 -10.65
C ASN A 315 -2.75 6.43 -11.12
N SER A 316 -2.68 6.17 -12.43
CA SER A 316 -3.34 5.03 -13.07
C SER A 316 -2.98 3.70 -12.41
N ILE A 317 -3.99 2.86 -12.21
CA ILE A 317 -3.87 1.47 -11.76
C ILE A 317 -4.38 0.50 -12.83
N ASN A 318 -4.30 0.94 -14.10
CA ASN A 318 -4.62 0.09 -15.24
C ASN A 318 -3.83 -1.22 -15.19
N ASP A 319 -4.47 -2.30 -15.63
CA ASP A 319 -3.89 -3.64 -15.67
C ASP A 319 -3.58 -4.30 -14.32
N TYR A 320 -3.92 -3.65 -13.19
CA TYR A 320 -3.72 -4.25 -11.86
C TYR A 320 -4.39 -5.62 -11.75
N PHE A 321 -5.57 -5.81 -12.35
CA PHE A 321 -6.30 -7.07 -12.25
C PHE A 321 -5.89 -8.12 -13.30
N THR A 322 -5.03 -7.76 -14.26
CA THR A 322 -4.65 -8.61 -15.39
C THR A 322 -3.15 -8.90 -15.48
N SER A 323 -2.34 -8.33 -14.57
CA SER A 323 -0.88 -8.49 -14.60
C SER A 323 -0.42 -9.93 -14.44
N SER A 324 0.76 -10.24 -14.98
CA SER A 324 1.39 -11.55 -14.82
C SER A 324 1.74 -11.87 -13.37
N ALA A 325 2.14 -10.88 -12.57
CA ALA A 325 2.49 -11.09 -11.16
C ALA A 325 1.27 -11.49 -10.33
N LEU A 326 0.09 -10.89 -10.56
CA LEU A 326 -1.16 -11.32 -9.94
C LEU A 326 -1.58 -12.70 -10.47
N ASN A 327 -1.52 -12.91 -11.79
CA ASN A 327 -1.89 -14.18 -12.40
C ASN A 327 -0.96 -15.34 -12.00
N ASP A 328 0.27 -15.09 -11.56
CA ASP A 328 1.16 -16.10 -10.99
C ASP A 328 0.86 -16.27 -9.50
N LYS A 329 1.03 -15.19 -8.72
CA LYS A 329 1.00 -15.25 -7.26
C LYS A 329 -0.38 -15.30 -6.65
N GLY A 330 -1.35 -14.58 -7.19
CA GLY A 330 -2.69 -14.45 -6.62
C GLY A 330 -2.79 -13.52 -5.41
N LEU A 331 -1.67 -13.08 -4.84
CA LEU A 331 -1.63 -12.12 -3.74
C LEU A 331 -0.48 -11.13 -3.93
N ILE A 332 -0.80 -9.84 -3.93
CA ILE A 332 0.15 -8.72 -3.99
C ILE A 332 0.03 -7.92 -2.70
N LEU A 333 1.16 -7.67 -2.06
CA LEU A 333 1.28 -6.96 -0.79
C LEU A 333 2.20 -5.75 -0.94
N TRP A 334 1.83 -4.63 -0.32
CA TRP A 334 2.66 -3.43 -0.25
C TRP A 334 3.47 -3.41 1.05
N PRO A 335 4.69 -2.84 1.04
CA PRO A 335 5.51 -2.77 2.24
C PRO A 335 5.00 -1.68 3.19
N ASP A 336 5.28 -1.88 4.48
CA ASP A 336 5.28 -0.88 5.54
C ASP A 336 6.68 -0.21 5.61
N TYR A 337 6.82 0.87 6.37
CA TYR A 337 8.13 1.46 6.70
C TYR A 337 9.05 0.49 7.44
N TRP A 338 8.46 -0.41 8.23
CA TRP A 338 9.15 -1.21 9.23
C TRP A 338 9.50 -2.61 8.73
N ARG A 339 10.62 -3.15 9.22
CA ARG A 339 10.97 -4.57 9.08
C ARG A 339 10.10 -5.46 9.96
N ARG A 340 10.05 -6.75 9.64
CA ARG A 340 9.32 -7.75 10.41
C ARG A 340 10.01 -8.04 11.74
N LEU A 341 9.20 -8.10 12.80
CA LEU A 341 9.63 -8.33 14.17
C LEU A 341 9.05 -9.64 14.74
N HIS A 342 8.77 -10.62 13.88
CA HIS A 342 8.04 -11.82 14.31
C HIS A 342 8.87 -12.61 15.32
N HIS A 343 8.24 -12.99 16.43
CA HIS A 343 8.90 -13.82 17.40
C HIS A 343 9.19 -15.23 16.81
N PRO A 344 10.41 -15.79 16.92
CA PRO A 344 10.79 -17.05 16.26
C PRO A 344 9.91 -18.26 16.59
N LYS A 345 9.37 -18.36 17.81
CA LYS A 345 8.39 -19.41 18.18
C LYS A 345 7.12 -19.42 17.33
N LEU A 346 6.77 -18.31 16.66
CA LEU A 346 5.65 -18.25 15.72
C LEU A 346 5.71 -19.38 14.69
N TYR A 347 6.91 -19.64 14.14
CA TYR A 347 7.11 -20.64 13.10
C TYR A 347 6.79 -22.06 13.61
N GLY A 348 7.15 -22.37 14.86
CA GLY A 348 6.74 -23.62 15.50
C GLY A 348 5.22 -23.68 15.76
N ILE A 349 4.60 -22.56 16.17
CA ILE A 349 3.14 -22.48 16.38
C ILE A 349 2.39 -22.81 15.09
N VAL A 350 2.81 -22.25 13.96
CA VAL A 350 2.10 -22.41 12.67
C VAL A 350 2.66 -23.53 11.78
N ASP A 351 3.51 -24.41 12.33
CA ASP A 351 4.11 -25.55 11.65
C ASP A 351 4.91 -25.19 10.39
N LEU A 352 5.71 -24.13 10.50
CA LEU A 352 6.65 -23.66 9.48
C LEU A 352 8.10 -23.94 9.90
N GLY A 353 8.90 -24.45 8.97
CA GLY A 353 10.35 -24.56 9.13
C GLY A 353 11.08 -23.30 8.69
N VAL A 354 12.22 -23.01 9.33
CA VAL A 354 13.21 -22.03 8.89
C VAL A 354 14.55 -22.73 8.79
N SER A 355 15.31 -22.47 7.72
CA SER A 355 16.63 -23.05 7.47
C SER A 355 17.74 -22.06 7.87
N PRO A 356 18.22 -22.03 9.13
CA PRO A 356 19.17 -21.02 9.62
C PRO A 356 20.58 -21.18 9.02
N ASP A 357 20.86 -22.31 8.39
CA ASP A 357 22.10 -22.62 7.70
C ASP A 357 22.21 -21.94 6.33
N HIS A 358 21.12 -21.39 5.80
CA HIS A 358 21.08 -20.72 4.50
C HIS A 358 20.50 -19.30 4.60
N ILE A 359 21.25 -18.33 4.09
CA ILE A 359 20.76 -16.96 3.88
C ILE A 359 20.15 -16.91 2.49
N SER A 360 18.91 -16.44 2.38
CA SER A 360 18.19 -16.37 1.10
C SER A 360 18.11 -14.97 0.50
N ARG A 361 18.45 -13.95 1.30
CA ARG A 361 18.26 -12.53 0.98
C ARG A 361 19.10 -11.66 1.91
N TYR A 362 19.18 -10.38 1.60
CA TYR A 362 19.68 -9.34 2.48
C TYR A 362 18.69 -8.18 2.50
N SER A 363 17.87 -8.10 3.57
CA SER A 363 16.67 -7.25 3.55
C SER A 363 15.77 -7.60 2.35
N VAL A 364 15.40 -6.62 1.52
CA VAL A 364 14.52 -6.81 0.35
C VAL A 364 15.21 -7.40 -0.87
N ASP A 365 16.55 -7.43 -0.90
CA ASP A 365 17.34 -8.03 -1.99
C ASP A 365 17.31 -9.56 -1.87
N ASP A 366 16.53 -10.19 -2.73
CA ASP A 366 16.43 -11.65 -2.90
C ASP A 366 16.92 -12.12 -4.27
N VAL A 367 17.78 -11.33 -4.93
CA VAL A 367 18.35 -11.66 -6.24
C VAL A 367 19.85 -11.89 -6.19
N SER A 368 20.57 -11.21 -5.30
CA SER A 368 22.02 -11.39 -5.19
C SER A 368 22.37 -12.75 -4.55
N PRO A 369 23.46 -13.41 -4.96
CA PRO A 369 23.90 -14.68 -4.38
C PRO A 369 24.23 -14.58 -2.89
N ASP A 370 23.97 -15.65 -2.15
CA ASP A 370 24.14 -15.71 -0.69
C ASP A 370 25.58 -15.41 -0.22
N TYR A 371 26.58 -15.79 -1.03
CA TYR A 371 27.99 -15.54 -0.73
C TYR A 371 28.34 -14.05 -0.72
N MET A 372 27.52 -13.17 -1.32
CA MET A 372 27.72 -11.71 -1.32
C MET A 372 27.31 -11.06 -0.01
N TYR A 373 26.63 -11.79 0.87
CA TYR A 373 26.21 -11.29 2.17
C TYR A 373 27.20 -11.74 3.27
N LYS A 374 27.43 -10.87 4.25
CA LYS A 374 28.22 -11.25 5.42
C LYS A 374 27.37 -12.20 6.28
N LYS A 375 27.69 -13.50 6.27
CA LYS A 375 27.08 -14.47 7.16
C LYS A 375 27.67 -14.35 8.55
N SER A 376 26.86 -13.89 9.51
CA SER A 376 27.21 -13.88 10.92
C SER A 376 25.99 -14.29 11.72
N VAL A 377 26.08 -15.35 12.52
CA VAL A 377 24.96 -15.82 13.35
C VAL A 377 24.51 -14.72 14.33
N THR A 378 25.41 -13.80 14.71
CA THR A 378 25.12 -12.68 15.60
C THR A 378 24.62 -11.43 14.89
N ASP A 379 24.72 -11.33 13.56
CA ASP A 379 24.40 -10.10 12.83
C ASP A 379 23.34 -10.33 11.73
N THR A 380 23.01 -11.59 11.40
CA THR A 380 22.04 -11.91 10.35
C THR A 380 20.60 -11.78 10.89
N PRO A 381 19.77 -10.90 10.30
CA PRO A 381 18.35 -10.81 10.63
C PRO A 381 17.65 -12.16 10.43
N PHE A 382 16.74 -12.51 11.34
CA PHE A 382 16.04 -13.79 11.32
C PHE A 382 15.21 -14.00 10.05
N HIS A 383 14.63 -12.93 9.51
CA HIS A 383 13.83 -12.95 8.29
C HIS A 383 14.65 -13.03 6.99
N ASP A 384 15.99 -12.98 7.07
CA ASP A 384 16.88 -13.17 5.93
C ASP A 384 17.19 -14.67 5.67
N PHE A 385 16.91 -15.54 6.65
CA PHE A 385 17.09 -16.99 6.51
C PHE A 385 16.12 -17.59 5.48
N ARG A 386 16.56 -18.67 4.84
CA ARG A 386 15.72 -19.41 3.89
C ARG A 386 14.48 -19.96 4.60
N ASP A 387 13.35 -19.93 3.89
CA ASP A 387 12.03 -20.38 4.32
C ASP A 387 11.31 -19.51 5.36
N ALA A 388 12.00 -18.52 5.95
CA ALA A 388 11.38 -17.47 6.76
C ALA A 388 10.47 -16.55 5.92
N LEU A 389 9.52 -15.87 6.56
CA LEU A 389 8.77 -14.80 5.90
C LEU A 389 9.73 -13.67 5.51
N PRO A 390 9.73 -13.24 4.24
CA PRO A 390 10.68 -12.25 3.75
C PRO A 390 10.33 -10.84 4.20
N ASP A 391 11.33 -10.02 4.46
CA ASP A 391 11.16 -8.56 4.62
C ASP A 391 10.77 -7.86 3.30
N GLY A 392 10.22 -6.64 3.33
CA GLY A 392 9.84 -5.84 4.52
C GLY A 392 8.56 -6.30 5.22
N GLY A 393 8.19 -5.63 6.32
CA GLY A 393 6.84 -5.74 6.89
C GLY A 393 5.79 -5.32 5.86
N THR A 394 4.56 -5.82 6.00
CA THR A 394 3.46 -5.54 5.07
C THR A 394 2.59 -4.41 5.61
N GLU A 395 2.04 -3.56 4.74
CA GLU A 395 0.99 -2.59 5.07
C GLU A 395 -0.39 -3.20 4.73
N SER A 396 -1.27 -3.42 5.73
CA SER A 396 -2.62 -3.96 5.50
C SER A 396 -3.59 -2.95 4.93
N GLY A 397 -3.22 -1.66 4.87
CA GLY A 397 -4.01 -0.59 4.26
C GLY A 397 -4.14 -0.67 2.74
N GLN A 398 -3.38 -1.56 2.09
CA GLN A 398 -3.78 -2.09 0.79
C GLN A 398 -3.25 -3.49 0.50
N LEU A 399 -4.02 -4.26 -0.25
CA LEU A 399 -3.58 -5.50 -0.87
C LEU A 399 -4.43 -5.81 -2.09
N LEU A 400 -3.88 -6.60 -3.02
CA LEU A 400 -4.61 -7.11 -4.18
C LEU A 400 -4.60 -8.62 -4.14
N VAL A 401 -5.79 -9.23 -4.13
CA VAL A 401 -5.94 -10.68 -3.94
C VAL A 401 -6.90 -11.29 -4.95
N ASP A 402 -6.52 -12.45 -5.48
CA ASP A 402 -7.36 -13.37 -6.22
C ASP A 402 -7.89 -14.44 -5.24
N LYS A 403 -9.18 -14.33 -4.88
CA LYS A 403 -9.84 -15.26 -3.95
C LYS A 403 -9.89 -16.68 -4.49
N LYS A 404 -9.89 -16.88 -5.80
CA LYS A 404 -9.85 -18.23 -6.38
C LYS A 404 -8.60 -18.99 -5.95
N LYS A 405 -7.50 -18.27 -5.73
CA LYS A 405 -6.23 -18.81 -5.24
C LYS A 405 -6.06 -18.71 -3.72
N HIS A 406 -6.53 -17.61 -3.12
CA HIS A 406 -6.22 -17.24 -1.73
C HIS A 406 -7.42 -17.12 -0.80
N LEU A 407 -8.59 -17.67 -1.14
CA LEU A 407 -9.73 -17.68 -0.21
C LEU A 407 -9.38 -18.33 1.14
N ASP A 408 -8.64 -19.44 1.09
CA ASP A 408 -8.14 -20.11 2.30
C ASP A 408 -7.16 -19.25 3.11
N SER A 409 -6.37 -18.42 2.44
CA SER A 409 -5.43 -17.47 3.05
C SER A 409 -6.18 -16.31 3.69
N ILE A 410 -7.27 -15.84 3.09
CA ILE A 410 -8.18 -14.83 3.69
C ILE A 410 -8.84 -15.41 4.94
N ILE A 411 -9.34 -16.64 4.88
CA ILE A 411 -9.95 -17.34 6.02
C ILE A 411 -8.92 -17.55 7.15
N MET A 412 -7.70 -17.97 6.82
CA MET A 412 -6.62 -18.13 7.80
C MET A 412 -6.18 -16.78 8.40
N SER A 413 -6.11 -15.72 7.59
CA SER A 413 -5.86 -14.35 8.07
C SER A 413 -6.96 -13.87 9.02
N LEU A 414 -8.23 -14.17 8.73
CA LEU A 414 -9.35 -13.86 9.60
C LEU A 414 -9.22 -14.56 10.96
N TYR A 415 -8.78 -15.84 10.99
CA TYR A 415 -8.47 -16.54 12.25
C TYR A 415 -7.34 -15.88 13.05
N TYR A 416 -6.26 -15.46 12.40
CA TYR A 416 -5.18 -14.74 13.08
C TYR A 416 -5.64 -13.41 13.66
N ASN A 417 -6.47 -12.66 12.91
CA ASN A 417 -7.00 -11.38 13.38
C ASN A 417 -8.05 -11.56 14.48
N TYR A 418 -8.90 -12.60 14.39
CA TYR A 418 -9.86 -12.94 15.45
C TYR A 418 -9.13 -13.19 16.77
N ASN A 419 -8.03 -13.94 16.72
CA ASN A 419 -7.15 -14.22 17.86
C ASN A 419 -6.01 -13.18 18.02
N GLY A 420 -6.14 -12.02 17.36
CA GLY A 420 -5.06 -11.05 17.16
C GLY A 420 -4.60 -10.42 18.46
N LYS A 421 -5.47 -9.64 19.10
CA LYS A 421 -5.17 -8.95 20.38
C LYS A 421 -4.73 -9.94 21.46
N SER A 422 -5.37 -11.10 21.52
CA SER A 422 -5.09 -12.12 22.55
C SER A 422 -3.75 -12.81 22.35
N TYR A 423 -3.31 -13.06 21.11
CA TYR A 423 -2.11 -13.88 20.86
C TYR A 423 -1.27 -13.40 19.69
N TYR A 424 -1.84 -13.28 18.48
CA TYR A 424 -1.03 -13.14 17.27
C TYR A 424 -0.42 -11.74 17.09
N TYR A 425 -1.08 -10.66 17.48
CA TYR A 425 -0.52 -9.31 17.35
C TYR A 425 0.75 -9.12 18.19
N PRO A 426 0.77 -9.48 19.50
CA PRO A 426 2.02 -9.44 20.26
C PRO A 426 3.11 -10.34 19.68
N ILE A 427 2.78 -11.51 19.13
CA ILE A 427 3.77 -12.46 18.56
C ILE A 427 4.36 -11.92 17.26
N LEU A 428 3.57 -11.21 16.44
CA LEU A 428 3.98 -10.63 15.16
C LEU A 428 4.70 -9.28 15.34
N GLY A 429 4.17 -8.39 16.19
CA GLY A 429 4.63 -7.02 16.34
C GLY A 429 5.52 -6.76 17.55
N GLN A 430 5.44 -7.59 18.61
CA GLN A 430 6.17 -7.44 19.88
C GLN A 430 6.05 -6.07 20.55
N GLY A 431 4.93 -5.36 20.33
CA GLY A 431 4.62 -4.05 20.90
C GLY A 431 5.23 -2.85 20.16
N PHE A 432 5.73 -3.04 18.94
CA PHE A 432 6.38 -2.00 18.12
C PHE A 432 5.45 -1.43 17.03
N ALA A 433 5.95 -0.46 16.26
CA ALA A 433 5.15 0.28 15.31
C ALA A 433 4.45 -0.61 14.26
N GLY A 434 3.16 -0.34 14.05
CA GLY A 434 2.31 -1.10 13.15
C GLY A 434 1.90 -2.48 13.68
N GLU A 435 2.00 -2.75 14.99
CA GLU A 435 1.41 -3.96 15.57
C GLU A 435 -0.10 -4.03 15.26
N GLY A 436 -0.53 -5.17 14.70
CA GLY A 436 -1.91 -5.37 14.26
C GLY A 436 -2.02 -6.43 13.16
N ASP A 437 -2.93 -6.19 12.23
CA ASP A 437 -3.28 -7.09 11.13
C ASP A 437 -2.25 -7.14 9.99
N LYS A 438 -1.30 -6.20 9.96
CA LYS A 438 -0.40 -5.91 8.85
C LYS A 438 0.25 -7.16 8.21
N ASP A 439 0.78 -8.06 9.04
CA ASP A 439 1.54 -9.23 8.58
C ASP A 439 0.71 -10.53 8.52
N THR A 440 -0.57 -10.48 8.90
CA THR A 440 -1.42 -11.67 8.99
C THR A 440 -1.71 -12.29 7.62
N PHE A 441 -1.86 -11.48 6.57
CA PHE A 441 -2.08 -11.96 5.20
C PHE A 441 -0.84 -12.66 4.62
N ALA A 442 0.35 -12.09 4.84
CA ALA A 442 1.61 -12.72 4.43
C ALA A 442 1.83 -14.06 5.13
N LEU A 443 1.58 -14.11 6.45
CA LEU A 443 1.68 -15.34 7.24
C LEU A 443 0.68 -16.39 6.75
N ALA A 444 -0.58 -16.01 6.57
CA ALA A 444 -1.62 -16.91 6.11
C ALA A 444 -1.31 -17.51 4.75
N SER A 445 -0.87 -16.69 3.78
CA SER A 445 -0.45 -17.17 2.46
C SER A 445 0.72 -18.15 2.57
N ARG A 446 1.73 -17.84 3.39
CA ARG A 446 2.89 -18.73 3.62
C ARG A 446 2.49 -20.08 4.23
N VAL A 447 1.52 -20.10 5.14
CA VAL A 447 1.02 -21.30 5.82
C VAL A 447 0.16 -22.16 4.90
N MET A 448 -0.68 -21.54 4.07
CA MET A 448 -1.57 -22.27 3.17
C MET A 448 -0.87 -22.76 1.90
N HIS A 449 0.05 -21.97 1.35
CA HIS A 449 0.60 -22.17 0.00
C HIS A 449 2.13 -22.33 -0.07
N GLY A 450 2.85 -22.18 1.04
CA GLY A 450 4.31 -22.38 1.06
C GLY A 450 5.13 -21.14 0.67
N PRO A 451 6.46 -21.28 0.49
CA PRO A 451 7.33 -20.17 0.11
C PRO A 451 6.99 -19.61 -1.28
N GLY A 452 7.09 -18.29 -1.47
CA GLY A 452 6.86 -17.64 -2.78
C GLY A 452 5.39 -17.57 -3.21
N SER A 453 4.47 -17.71 -2.25
CA SER A 453 3.01 -17.69 -2.41
C SER A 453 2.38 -16.30 -2.57
N PHE A 454 3.19 -15.24 -2.50
CA PHE A 454 2.74 -13.87 -2.73
C PHE A 454 3.86 -13.04 -3.35
N TYR A 455 3.48 -11.93 -3.97
CA TYR A 455 4.42 -10.90 -4.38
C TYR A 455 4.41 -9.77 -3.36
N GLN A 456 5.58 -9.45 -2.80
CA GLN A 456 5.78 -8.27 -1.97
C GLN A 456 6.44 -7.20 -2.84
N VAL A 457 5.81 -6.04 -2.96
CA VAL A 457 6.41 -4.87 -3.62
C VAL A 457 7.75 -4.56 -2.97
N LYS A 458 8.79 -4.46 -3.79
CA LYS A 458 10.19 -4.34 -3.38
C LYS A 458 10.63 -2.89 -3.17
N THR A 459 10.03 -1.96 -3.90
CA THR A 459 10.25 -0.52 -3.78
C THR A 459 9.91 -0.08 -2.35
N PRO A 460 10.88 0.47 -1.58
CA PRO A 460 10.60 0.95 -0.24
C PRO A 460 9.51 2.03 -0.19
N VAL A 461 8.86 2.16 0.95
CA VAL A 461 7.88 3.23 1.19
C VAL A 461 8.61 4.56 1.37
N ASP A 462 8.16 5.59 0.66
CA ASP A 462 8.62 6.97 0.88
C ASP A 462 7.63 7.75 1.76
N THR A 463 8.08 8.85 2.36
CA THR A 463 7.23 9.72 3.19
C THR A 463 7.02 11.08 2.53
N LEU A 464 5.76 11.49 2.47
CA LEU A 464 5.35 12.83 2.04
C LEU A 464 4.93 13.67 3.26
N GLY A 465 5.31 14.93 3.29
CA GLY A 465 5.06 15.81 4.44
C GLY A 465 5.76 17.16 4.29
N HIS A 466 6.07 17.81 5.41
CA HIS A 466 6.76 19.09 5.45
C HIS A 466 7.67 19.21 6.69
N TRP A 467 8.64 20.11 6.62
CA TRP A 467 9.39 20.51 7.80
C TRP A 467 8.54 21.43 8.68
N ALA A 468 8.56 21.18 9.97
CA ALA A 468 7.80 21.92 10.97
C ALA A 468 8.68 22.30 12.16
N ASP A 469 8.25 23.32 12.89
CA ASP A 469 8.81 23.68 14.19
C ASP A 469 8.68 22.48 15.14
N ALA A 470 9.77 22.12 15.82
CA ALA A 470 9.79 20.93 16.67
C ALA A 470 8.90 21.06 17.93
N LYS A 471 8.63 22.28 18.39
CA LYS A 471 7.79 22.58 19.56
C LYS A 471 6.31 22.54 19.18
N ASP A 472 5.92 23.22 18.11
CA ASP A 472 4.51 23.50 17.79
C ASP A 472 3.96 22.66 16.62
N GLU A 473 4.84 22.00 15.87
CA GLU A 473 4.51 21.21 14.66
C GLU A 473 3.78 22.02 13.58
N ILE A 474 4.06 23.32 13.53
CA ILE A 474 3.63 24.26 12.49
C ILE A 474 4.68 24.30 11.39
N ARG A 475 4.24 24.33 10.13
CA ARG A 475 5.12 24.33 8.96
C ARG A 475 6.13 25.47 9.03
N LEU A 476 7.37 25.16 8.66
CA LEU A 476 8.44 26.14 8.44
C LEU A 476 8.60 26.42 6.95
N LEU A 477 8.93 27.66 6.62
CA LEU A 477 9.42 28.06 5.30
C LEU A 477 10.93 27.76 5.19
N GLU A 478 11.45 27.66 3.97
CA GLU A 478 12.84 27.22 3.76
C GLU A 478 13.87 28.16 4.39
N GLU A 479 13.58 29.47 4.37
CA GLU A 479 14.36 30.52 4.99
C GLU A 479 14.41 30.44 6.53
N GLU A 480 13.53 29.67 7.16
CA GLU A 480 13.46 29.53 8.62
C GLU A 480 14.23 28.31 9.14
N TYR A 481 14.67 27.41 8.25
CA TYR A 481 15.25 26.12 8.61
C TYR A 481 16.53 26.20 9.46
N GLU A 482 17.27 27.31 9.40
CA GLU A 482 18.53 27.49 10.14
C GLU A 482 18.33 28.14 11.51
N ASN A 483 17.19 28.81 11.73
CA ASN A 483 16.95 29.64 12.91
C ASN A 483 16.12 28.93 13.99
N VAL A 484 15.55 27.76 13.67
CA VAL A 484 14.59 27.04 14.51
C VAL A 484 14.94 25.56 14.54
N GLU A 485 14.71 24.91 15.68
CA GLU A 485 14.79 23.45 15.76
C GLU A 485 13.66 22.83 14.94
N LYS A 486 14.01 22.16 13.84
CA LYS A 486 13.04 21.58 12.91
C LYS A 486 12.86 20.08 13.12
N LYS A 487 11.62 19.62 12.92
CA LYS A 487 11.25 18.21 12.85
C LYS A 487 10.47 17.96 11.56
N PHE A 488 10.70 16.83 10.90
CA PHE A 488 9.91 16.44 9.74
C PHE A 488 8.55 15.89 10.19
N ARG A 489 7.47 16.47 9.69
CA ARG A 489 6.10 16.01 9.92
C ARG A 489 5.66 15.16 8.73
N GLY A 490 5.86 13.84 8.83
CA GLY A 490 5.37 12.88 7.84
C GLY A 490 3.85 12.79 7.86
N CYS A 491 3.20 13.11 6.74
CA CYS A 491 1.75 13.18 6.62
C CYS A 491 1.15 12.02 5.81
N ALA A 492 1.92 11.41 4.90
CA ALA A 492 1.47 10.28 4.10
C ALA A 492 2.60 9.35 3.66
N MET A 493 2.22 8.10 3.36
CA MET A 493 3.05 7.07 2.75
C MET A 493 2.86 7.10 1.23
N LEU A 494 3.98 7.08 0.49
CA LEU A 494 3.95 6.90 -0.95
C LEU A 494 4.17 5.43 -1.27
N GLN A 495 3.21 4.84 -1.96
CA GLN A 495 3.22 3.41 -2.27
C GLN A 495 3.15 3.18 -3.77
N HIS A 496 4.00 2.27 -4.22
CA HIS A 496 4.47 2.24 -5.59
C HIS A 496 3.73 1.23 -6.46
N ASP A 497 3.85 1.43 -7.77
CA ASP A 497 3.25 0.57 -8.77
C ASP A 497 3.89 -0.81 -8.77
N TYR A 498 3.10 -1.83 -8.44
CA TYR A 498 3.62 -3.19 -8.31
C TYR A 498 3.98 -3.85 -9.65
N ILE A 499 3.35 -3.40 -10.75
CA ILE A 499 3.62 -3.92 -12.09
C ILE A 499 4.99 -3.41 -12.55
N GLU A 500 5.25 -2.12 -12.40
CA GLU A 500 6.57 -1.52 -12.65
C GLU A 500 7.63 -2.11 -11.73
N ASP A 501 7.34 -2.22 -10.43
CA ASP A 501 8.20 -2.86 -9.44
C ASP A 501 8.61 -4.28 -9.86
N SER A 502 7.66 -5.10 -10.32
CA SER A 502 7.94 -6.47 -10.79
C SER A 502 8.85 -6.53 -12.03
N LYS A 503 8.73 -5.54 -12.92
CA LYS A 503 9.61 -5.40 -14.09
C LYS A 503 11.02 -4.99 -13.65
N PHE A 504 11.14 -4.04 -12.74
CA PHE A 504 12.44 -3.62 -12.20
C PHE A 504 13.12 -4.73 -11.40
N SER A 505 12.36 -5.54 -10.64
CA SER A 505 12.88 -6.71 -9.95
C SER A 505 13.44 -7.75 -10.93
N SER A 506 12.72 -8.00 -12.04
CA SER A 506 13.18 -8.90 -13.10
C SER A 506 14.44 -8.37 -13.79
N LEU A 507 14.50 -7.07 -14.08
CA LEU A 507 15.67 -6.40 -14.64
C LEU A 507 16.87 -6.47 -13.70
N ALA A 508 16.66 -6.22 -12.40
CA ALA A 508 17.72 -6.30 -11.38
C ALA A 508 18.35 -7.69 -11.37
N ARG A 509 17.54 -8.75 -11.43
CA ARG A 509 18.03 -10.14 -11.49
C ARG A 509 18.91 -10.39 -12.71
N GLU A 510 18.49 -9.94 -13.89
CA GLU A 510 19.25 -10.14 -15.14
C GLU A 510 20.55 -9.34 -15.14
N VAL A 511 20.49 -8.06 -14.79
CA VAL A 511 21.65 -7.17 -14.78
C VAL A 511 22.66 -7.60 -13.74
N LEU A 512 22.24 -7.82 -12.49
CA LEU A 512 23.13 -8.25 -11.42
C LEU A 512 23.72 -9.63 -11.71
N GLY A 513 22.93 -10.58 -12.20
CA GLY A 513 23.43 -11.90 -12.59
C GLY A 513 24.52 -11.82 -13.65
N ASN A 514 24.34 -10.99 -14.69
CA ASN A 514 25.36 -10.76 -15.71
C ASN A 514 26.60 -10.04 -15.16
N THR A 515 26.41 -9.02 -14.33
CA THR A 515 27.53 -8.30 -13.69
C THR A 515 28.35 -9.22 -12.81
N ILE A 516 27.70 -10.06 -12.01
CA ILE A 516 28.35 -11.05 -11.14
C ILE A 516 29.15 -12.03 -11.99
N ARG A 517 28.54 -12.67 -13.00
CA ARG A 517 29.24 -13.61 -13.88
C ARG A 517 30.47 -12.99 -14.54
N ASN A 518 30.35 -11.77 -15.06
CA ASN A 518 31.48 -11.05 -15.66
C ASN A 518 32.58 -10.72 -14.64
N ASN A 519 32.21 -10.41 -13.40
CA ASN A 519 33.16 -10.17 -12.31
C ASN A 519 33.88 -11.45 -11.89
N GLU A 520 33.18 -12.58 -11.83
CA GLU A 520 33.76 -13.91 -11.55
C GLU A 520 34.77 -14.30 -12.63
N GLU A 521 34.41 -14.12 -13.90
CA GLU A 521 35.29 -14.34 -15.05
C GLU A 521 36.52 -13.42 -14.95
N LYS A 522 36.33 -12.10 -14.84
CA LYS A 522 37.45 -11.17 -14.74
C LYS A 522 38.38 -11.49 -13.56
N PHE A 523 37.81 -11.83 -12.39
CA PHE A 523 38.59 -12.21 -11.22
C PHE A 523 39.44 -13.46 -11.47
N CYS A 524 38.87 -14.50 -12.10
CA CYS A 524 39.61 -15.71 -12.44
C CYS A 524 40.80 -15.42 -13.38
N ASP A 525 40.63 -14.52 -14.37
CA ASP A 525 41.75 -14.15 -15.26
C ASP A 525 42.85 -13.39 -14.51
N GLU A 526 42.47 -12.41 -13.67
CA GLU A 526 43.39 -11.68 -12.82
C GLU A 526 44.14 -12.61 -11.85
N TRP A 527 43.44 -13.60 -11.30
CA TRP A 527 44.00 -14.58 -10.38
C TRP A 527 45.01 -15.52 -11.06
N ALA A 528 44.64 -16.06 -12.22
CA ALA A 528 45.51 -16.95 -13.00
C ALA A 528 46.75 -16.22 -13.52
N ALA A 529 46.60 -14.95 -13.93
CA ALA A 529 47.73 -14.11 -14.35
C ALA A 529 48.75 -13.89 -13.22
N LYS A 530 48.28 -13.75 -11.97
CA LYS A 530 49.13 -13.64 -10.77
C LYS A 530 49.76 -15.00 -10.36
N ASN A 531 49.11 -16.11 -10.69
CA ASN A 531 49.51 -17.47 -10.31
C ASN A 531 49.98 -18.29 -11.52
N LYS A 532 50.97 -17.76 -12.26
CA LYS A 532 51.47 -18.38 -13.50
C LYS A 532 51.85 -19.86 -13.29
N GLY A 533 51.40 -20.71 -14.20
CA GLY A 533 51.70 -22.15 -14.21
C GLY A 533 50.79 -23.03 -13.35
N LYS A 534 49.85 -22.46 -12.59
CA LYS A 534 48.88 -23.22 -11.78
C LYS A 534 47.52 -23.44 -12.47
N PHE A 535 47.25 -22.74 -13.56
CA PHE A 535 45.98 -22.77 -14.27
C PHE A 535 46.19 -22.97 -15.78
N SER A 536 45.22 -23.57 -16.45
CA SER A 536 45.23 -23.79 -17.90
C SER A 536 45.31 -22.48 -18.68
N ALA A 537 45.99 -22.54 -19.82
CA ALA A 537 45.99 -21.45 -20.79
C ALA A 537 44.66 -21.37 -21.58
N GLU A 538 43.96 -22.50 -21.72
CA GLU A 538 42.64 -22.56 -22.35
C GLU A 538 41.60 -21.91 -21.44
N GLU A 539 40.86 -20.93 -21.96
CA GLU A 539 39.91 -20.14 -21.17
C GLU A 539 38.88 -21.01 -20.45
N LYS A 540 38.20 -21.92 -21.18
CA LYS A 540 37.12 -22.73 -20.61
C LYS A 540 37.64 -23.65 -19.50
N ALA A 541 38.76 -24.32 -19.72
CA ALA A 541 39.42 -25.14 -18.70
C ALA A 541 39.83 -24.30 -17.48
N ARG A 542 40.41 -23.11 -17.71
CA ARG A 542 40.77 -22.18 -16.63
C ARG A 542 39.56 -21.75 -15.80
N ARG A 543 38.42 -21.41 -16.42
CA ARG A 543 37.18 -21.07 -15.69
C ARG A 543 36.74 -22.21 -14.78
N GLU A 544 36.76 -23.43 -15.28
CA GLU A 544 36.35 -24.61 -14.50
C GLU A 544 37.33 -24.92 -13.36
N GLU A 545 38.62 -24.70 -13.56
CA GLU A 545 39.63 -24.79 -12.50
C GLU A 545 39.40 -23.73 -11.40
N CYS A 546 39.12 -22.48 -11.78
CA CYS A 546 38.79 -21.41 -10.84
C CYS A 546 37.53 -21.73 -10.03
N LYS A 547 36.48 -22.27 -10.65
CA LYS A 547 35.24 -22.68 -9.97
C LYS A 547 35.47 -23.82 -8.96
N LYS A 548 36.35 -24.76 -9.28
CA LYS A 548 36.68 -25.91 -8.41
C LYS A 548 37.68 -25.56 -7.30
N SER A 549 38.47 -24.50 -7.49
CA SER A 549 39.47 -24.09 -6.51
C SER A 549 38.84 -23.32 -5.35
N LYS A 550 38.80 -23.94 -4.17
CA LYS A 550 38.29 -23.31 -2.95
C LYS A 550 39.00 -22.00 -2.61
N GLU A 551 40.33 -21.94 -2.78
CA GLU A 551 41.12 -20.73 -2.53
C GLU A 551 40.68 -19.56 -3.42
N VAL A 552 40.42 -19.84 -4.70
CA VAL A 552 39.95 -18.83 -5.66
C VAL A 552 38.54 -18.36 -5.30
N GLN A 553 37.65 -19.30 -4.98
CA GLN A 553 36.27 -18.99 -4.61
C GLN A 553 36.20 -18.18 -3.31
N ASP A 554 36.98 -18.54 -2.28
CA ASP A 554 37.01 -17.83 -1.00
C ASP A 554 37.48 -16.37 -1.19
N ALA A 555 38.53 -16.15 -1.99
CA ALA A 555 39.04 -14.81 -2.29
C ALA A 555 38.08 -13.98 -3.17
N LEU A 556 37.41 -14.63 -4.13
CA LEU A 556 36.37 -14.01 -4.94
C LEU A 556 35.20 -13.56 -4.06
N HIS A 557 34.67 -14.46 -3.22
CA HIS A 557 33.56 -14.17 -2.32
C HIS A 557 33.90 -13.03 -1.36
N GLU A 558 35.12 -13.01 -0.79
CA GLU A 558 35.58 -11.90 0.04
C GLU A 558 35.55 -10.56 -0.71
N LYS A 559 36.07 -10.52 -1.94
CA LYS A 559 36.05 -9.32 -2.79
C LYS A 559 34.62 -8.88 -3.11
N MET A 560 33.76 -9.81 -3.47
CA MET A 560 32.36 -9.52 -3.82
C MET A 560 31.58 -8.98 -2.61
N ARG A 561 31.72 -9.62 -1.43
CA ARG A 561 31.13 -9.15 -0.17
C ARG A 561 31.58 -7.74 0.19
N ALA A 562 32.87 -7.45 0.08
CA ALA A 562 33.41 -6.14 0.43
C ALA A 562 32.88 -5.01 -0.48
N SER A 563 32.42 -5.36 -1.69
CA SER A 563 31.86 -4.40 -2.65
C SER A 563 30.35 -4.24 -2.59
N TYR A 564 29.63 -5.16 -1.95
CA TYR A 564 28.17 -5.18 -1.94
C TYR A 564 27.58 -4.00 -1.14
N LYS A 565 26.51 -3.41 -1.67
CA LYS A 565 25.69 -2.41 -1.01
C LYS A 565 24.23 -2.63 -1.35
N LEU A 566 23.37 -2.60 -0.33
CA LEU A 566 21.92 -2.68 -0.53
C LEU A 566 21.40 -1.53 -1.41
N ASP A 567 21.98 -0.34 -1.28
CA ASP A 567 21.61 0.82 -2.09
C ASP A 567 21.80 0.60 -3.60
N ASP A 568 22.77 -0.22 -4.01
CA ASP A 568 22.99 -0.54 -5.43
C ASP A 568 21.84 -1.41 -5.98
N TYR A 569 21.24 -2.27 -5.15
CA TYR A 569 20.02 -3.02 -5.48
C TYR A 569 18.79 -2.10 -5.48
N LEU A 570 18.64 -1.26 -4.46
CA LEU A 570 17.49 -0.35 -4.35
C LEU A 570 17.46 0.69 -5.48
N ALA A 571 18.60 1.02 -6.08
CA ALA A 571 18.67 1.95 -7.21
C ALA A 571 17.80 1.52 -8.42
N PHE A 572 17.58 0.21 -8.61
CA PHE A 572 16.71 -0.30 -9.67
C PHE A 572 15.24 0.17 -9.54
N PHE A 573 14.81 0.49 -8.32
CA PHE A 573 13.44 0.87 -7.97
C PHE A 573 13.26 2.38 -7.81
N SER A 574 14.31 3.18 -8.03
CA SER A 574 14.30 4.63 -7.80
C SER A 574 13.37 5.43 -8.73
N PHE A 575 12.86 4.78 -9.78
CA PHE A 575 11.95 5.35 -10.79
C PHE A 575 10.61 4.62 -10.85
N THR A 576 10.33 3.71 -9.91
CA THR A 576 9.00 3.09 -9.82
C THR A 576 7.97 4.19 -9.56
N GLY A 577 6.90 4.23 -10.35
CA GLY A 577 5.81 5.19 -10.17
C GLY A 577 5.09 5.01 -8.84
N VAL A 578 4.49 6.09 -8.34
CA VAL A 578 3.63 6.05 -7.15
C VAL A 578 2.20 5.86 -7.62
N SER A 579 1.50 4.84 -7.13
CA SER A 579 0.08 4.62 -7.45
C SER A 579 -0.83 5.15 -6.35
N PHE A 580 -0.35 5.10 -5.11
CA PHE A 580 -1.14 5.38 -3.92
C PHE A 580 -0.46 6.39 -2.98
N VAL A 581 -1.29 7.27 -2.41
CA VAL A 581 -0.93 8.09 -1.26
C VAL A 581 -1.79 7.65 -0.09
N HIS A 582 -1.18 7.00 0.89
CA HIS A 582 -1.87 6.53 2.09
C HIS A 582 -1.64 7.53 3.23
N SER A 583 -2.67 8.27 3.60
CA SER A 583 -2.57 9.30 4.65
C SER A 583 -2.34 8.68 6.03
N HIS A 584 -1.37 9.21 6.78
CA HIS A 584 -1.05 8.73 8.12
C HIS A 584 -1.57 9.72 9.18
N LEU A 585 -0.77 10.73 9.57
CA LEU A 585 -1.17 11.76 10.53
C LEU A 585 -0.69 13.15 10.10
N PRO A 586 -1.59 14.13 9.95
CA PRO A 586 -3.03 14.04 10.19
C PRO A 586 -3.77 13.40 9.00
N LYS A 587 -4.86 12.66 9.28
CA LYS A 587 -5.81 12.19 8.26
C LYS A 587 -6.72 13.35 7.85
N TYR A 588 -7.37 13.27 6.68
CA TYR A 588 -8.32 14.27 6.18
C TYR A 588 -9.65 14.27 6.97
N ASP A 589 -9.61 14.56 8.27
CA ASP A 589 -10.78 14.74 9.12
C ASP A 589 -11.18 16.23 9.17
N PRO A 590 -12.27 16.62 8.49
CA PRO A 590 -12.65 18.03 8.40
C PRO A 590 -13.05 18.62 9.75
N TRP A 591 -13.58 17.80 10.66
CA TRP A 591 -14.00 18.25 11.98
C TRP A 591 -12.78 18.45 12.89
N GLU A 592 -11.88 17.46 12.98
CA GLU A 592 -10.69 17.56 13.82
C GLU A 592 -9.75 18.69 13.37
N TRP A 593 -9.61 18.92 12.07
CA TRP A 593 -8.76 19.99 11.55
C TRP A 593 -9.34 21.36 11.85
N TYR A 594 -10.66 21.54 11.70
CA TYR A 594 -11.36 22.74 12.13
C TYR A 594 -11.19 22.97 13.65
N GLU A 595 -11.42 21.95 14.47
CA GLU A 595 -11.36 22.09 15.93
C GLU A 595 -9.97 22.49 16.42
N ASN A 596 -8.93 21.91 15.81
CA ASN A 596 -7.54 22.15 16.18
C ASN A 596 -6.88 23.32 15.43
N GLY A 597 -7.52 23.83 14.37
CA GLY A 597 -6.88 24.77 13.44
C GLY A 597 -5.59 24.18 12.86
N ASP A 598 -5.61 22.90 12.47
CA ASP A 598 -4.46 22.26 11.83
C ASP A 598 -4.29 22.78 10.40
N MET A 599 -3.06 22.67 9.86
CA MET A 599 -2.68 23.22 8.56
C MET A 599 -2.93 24.72 8.39
N MET A 600 -2.85 25.47 9.51
CA MET A 600 -2.87 26.94 9.56
C MET A 600 -1.71 27.44 10.41
N PHE A 601 -1.02 28.48 9.96
CA PHE A 601 0.11 29.08 10.68
C PHE A 601 -0.32 29.71 12.01
N ASP A 602 -1.54 30.27 12.06
CA ASP A 602 -2.11 30.99 13.19
C ASP A 602 -3.31 30.27 13.84
N GLY A 603 -3.48 28.99 13.51
CA GLY A 603 -4.52 28.13 14.06
C GLY A 603 -4.36 27.85 15.56
N LYS A 604 -5.38 27.23 16.18
CA LYS A 604 -5.35 26.92 17.62
C LYS A 604 -4.15 26.04 17.99
N LYS A 605 -3.70 25.14 17.11
CA LYS A 605 -2.50 24.31 17.29
C LYS A 605 -1.25 25.17 17.51
N ALA A 606 -1.06 26.22 16.72
CA ALA A 606 0.10 27.12 16.82
C ALA A 606 0.17 27.82 18.19
N LYS A 607 -0.96 28.07 18.83
CA LYS A 607 -1.03 28.73 20.15
C LYS A 607 -1.01 27.75 21.33
N LYS A 608 -1.06 26.44 21.09
CA LYS A 608 -1.26 25.42 22.12
C LYS A 608 -0.17 25.41 23.20
N ASN A 609 1.09 25.61 22.80
CA ASN A 609 2.25 25.60 23.71
C ASN A 609 2.69 27.00 24.14
N HIS A 610 1.91 28.03 23.80
CA HIS A 610 2.17 29.44 24.14
C HIS A 610 1.05 30.04 24.99
N LYS A 611 0.24 29.21 25.67
CA LYS A 611 -0.88 29.68 26.52
C LYS A 611 -0.48 30.65 27.63
N ASN A 612 0.79 30.59 28.07
CA ASN A 612 1.34 31.44 29.11
C ASN A 612 2.16 32.62 28.55
N ASP A 613 2.20 32.75 27.22
CA ASP A 613 2.88 33.83 26.51
C ASP A 613 1.82 34.65 25.76
N PRO A 614 1.22 35.67 26.42
CA PRO A 614 0.16 36.47 25.83
C PRO A 614 0.64 37.33 24.65
N ASP A 615 1.95 37.52 24.52
CA ASP A 615 2.57 38.33 23.46
C ASP A 615 3.02 37.47 22.26
N TYR A 616 2.87 36.14 22.33
CA TYR A 616 3.20 35.25 21.23
C TYR A 616 2.29 35.48 20.01
N VAL A 617 2.93 35.82 18.89
CA VAL A 617 2.30 35.94 17.57
C VAL A 617 3.00 35.00 16.60
N PRO A 618 2.27 34.09 15.92
CA PRO A 618 2.83 33.26 14.86
C PRO A 618 3.47 34.10 13.76
N ALA A 619 4.60 33.65 13.22
CA ALA A 619 5.37 34.38 12.21
C ALA A 619 4.60 34.58 10.89
N HIS A 620 3.69 33.64 10.59
CA HIS A 620 2.85 33.64 9.40
C HIS A 620 1.38 33.49 9.81
N SER A 621 0.46 33.73 8.86
CA SER A 621 -0.99 33.59 9.10
C SER A 621 -1.65 32.86 7.93
N GLY A 622 -2.82 32.26 8.21
CA GLY A 622 -3.62 31.57 7.20
C GLY A 622 -3.23 30.12 6.95
N ASN A 623 -3.85 29.54 5.94
CA ASN A 623 -3.69 28.13 5.57
C ASN A 623 -2.32 27.85 4.94
N TYR A 624 -1.85 26.61 5.10
CA TYR A 624 -0.73 26.06 4.35
C TYR A 624 -1.01 24.65 3.80
N ARG A 625 -0.25 24.30 2.75
CA ARG A 625 -0.27 22.98 2.11
C ARG A 625 0.25 21.91 3.08
N MET A 626 -0.43 20.77 3.17
CA MET A 626 0.01 19.62 3.95
C MET A 626 1.26 18.98 3.36
N TYR A 627 1.39 18.96 2.04
CA TYR A 627 2.54 18.38 1.36
C TYR A 627 3.54 19.44 0.91
N ASP A 628 4.81 19.03 0.78
CA ASP A 628 5.83 19.86 0.14
C ASP A 628 5.61 19.93 -1.39
N SER A 629 6.34 20.83 -2.05
CA SER A 629 6.19 21.06 -3.49
C SER A 629 6.56 19.85 -4.34
N LYS A 630 7.23 18.82 -3.80
CA LYS A 630 7.63 17.63 -4.58
C LYS A 630 6.43 16.79 -4.99
N PHE A 631 5.28 16.96 -4.34
CA PHE A 631 4.08 16.23 -4.71
C PHE A 631 3.65 16.48 -6.18
N ASN A 632 3.92 17.68 -6.72
CA ASN A 632 3.62 18.00 -8.12
C ASN A 632 4.49 17.23 -9.14
N GLN A 633 5.59 16.61 -8.70
CA GLN A 633 6.42 15.72 -9.52
C GLN A 633 5.93 14.28 -9.52
N ILE A 634 5.07 13.92 -8.55
CA ILE A 634 4.59 12.56 -8.32
C ILE A 634 3.23 12.35 -8.99
N SER A 635 2.35 13.35 -8.95
CA SER A 635 1.01 13.26 -9.52
C SER A 635 0.54 14.59 -10.11
N SER A 636 -0.18 14.51 -11.23
CA SER A 636 -0.96 15.63 -11.78
C SER A 636 -2.29 15.85 -11.03
N TYR A 637 -2.63 14.99 -10.07
CA TYR A 637 -3.83 15.11 -9.26
C TYR A 637 -3.52 15.91 -8.00
N ASP A 638 -4.10 17.10 -7.88
CA ASP A 638 -4.00 17.90 -6.65
C ASP A 638 -4.89 17.29 -5.56
N LEU A 639 -4.35 16.25 -4.90
CA LEU A 639 -5.04 15.45 -3.89
C LEU A 639 -5.61 16.30 -2.75
N GLU A 640 -4.86 17.28 -2.24
CA GLU A 640 -5.36 18.16 -1.20
C GLU A 640 -6.59 18.93 -1.68
N LEU A 641 -6.48 19.61 -2.83
CA LEU A 641 -7.59 20.40 -3.35
C LEU A 641 -8.81 19.51 -3.65
N ALA A 642 -8.61 18.34 -4.24
CA ALA A 642 -9.69 17.44 -4.60
C ALA A 642 -10.43 16.90 -3.35
N ASN A 643 -9.70 16.52 -2.31
CA ASN A 643 -10.29 16.02 -1.06
C ASN A 643 -11.13 17.10 -0.36
N TRP A 644 -10.57 18.30 -0.19
CA TRP A 644 -11.27 19.41 0.46
C TRP A 644 -12.44 19.94 -0.38
N SER A 645 -12.33 19.89 -1.70
CA SER A 645 -13.45 20.22 -2.60
C SER A 645 -14.60 19.21 -2.50
N ALA A 646 -14.28 17.92 -2.28
CA ALA A 646 -15.30 16.92 -2.00
C ALA A 646 -16.02 17.20 -0.68
N PHE A 647 -15.30 17.53 0.38
CA PHE A 647 -15.91 17.92 1.66
C PHE A 647 -16.80 19.15 1.53
N LYS A 648 -16.36 20.19 0.82
CA LYS A 648 -17.19 21.36 0.55
C LYS A 648 -18.50 20.96 -0.13
N SER A 649 -18.41 20.18 -1.21
CA SER A 649 -19.56 19.81 -2.03
C SER A 649 -20.58 18.93 -1.27
N TYR A 650 -20.10 17.94 -0.53
CA TYR A 650 -20.96 16.89 0.02
C TYR A 650 -21.25 17.03 1.53
N LEU A 651 -20.45 17.78 2.28
CA LEU A 651 -20.71 18.05 3.69
C LEU A 651 -21.39 19.41 3.92
N CYS A 652 -21.04 20.42 3.11
CA CYS A 652 -21.44 21.81 3.32
C CYS A 652 -22.47 22.34 2.33
N ASP A 653 -22.22 22.19 1.02
CA ASP A 653 -23.12 22.70 -0.03
C ASP A 653 -24.38 21.84 -0.14
N LEU A 654 -24.25 20.54 0.14
CA LEU A 654 -25.38 19.62 0.20
C LEU A 654 -26.24 19.90 1.43
N GLU A 655 -27.54 20.13 1.24
CA GLU A 655 -28.48 20.31 2.35
C GLU A 655 -28.45 19.09 3.29
N GLY A 656 -28.14 19.34 4.57
CA GLY A 656 -27.97 18.29 5.57
C GLY A 656 -26.79 17.36 5.32
N GLY A 657 -25.83 17.72 4.47
CA GLY A 657 -24.71 16.88 4.02
C GLY A 657 -24.01 16.14 5.15
N TYR A 658 -23.46 16.86 6.14
CA TYR A 658 -22.76 16.25 7.29
C TYR A 658 -23.62 15.29 8.13
N LYS A 659 -24.96 15.45 8.15
CA LYS A 659 -25.87 14.60 8.93
C LYS A 659 -26.00 13.19 8.36
N ASN A 660 -25.58 13.00 7.11
CA ASN A 660 -25.54 11.69 6.48
C ASN A 660 -24.37 10.83 6.96
N PHE A 661 -23.44 11.40 7.72
CA PHE A 661 -22.30 10.69 8.29
C PHE A 661 -22.50 10.60 9.81
N GLY A 662 -22.68 9.39 10.34
CA GLY A 662 -22.99 9.18 11.75
C GLY A 662 -21.94 9.80 12.67
N TYR A 663 -20.67 9.68 12.30
CA TYR A 663 -19.55 10.29 13.01
C TYR A 663 -19.64 11.82 13.10
N LEU A 664 -19.82 12.50 11.96
CA LEU A 664 -19.86 13.97 11.94
C LEU A 664 -21.13 14.50 12.60
N SER A 665 -22.28 13.88 12.36
CA SER A 665 -23.52 14.26 13.02
C SER A 665 -23.36 14.17 14.54
N ASN A 666 -22.88 13.03 15.06
CA ASN A 666 -22.68 12.86 16.50
C ASN A 666 -21.72 13.89 17.10
N LYS A 667 -20.61 14.21 16.42
CA LYS A 667 -19.65 15.23 16.87
C LYS A 667 -20.29 16.61 16.92
N ILE A 668 -20.93 17.03 15.83
CA ILE A 668 -21.52 18.38 15.70
C ILE A 668 -22.74 18.54 16.60
N ASP A 669 -23.61 17.52 16.68
CA ASP A 669 -24.82 17.55 17.51
C ASP A 669 -24.50 17.56 19.02
N SER A 670 -23.33 17.06 19.41
CA SER A 670 -22.85 17.11 20.80
C SER A 670 -22.33 18.49 21.23
N THR A 671 -22.16 19.45 20.32
CA THR A 671 -21.66 20.77 20.68
C THR A 671 -22.74 21.65 21.31
N LYS A 672 -22.32 22.73 21.99
CA LYS A 672 -23.26 23.69 22.61
C LYS A 672 -24.15 24.39 21.59
N SER A 673 -23.72 24.49 20.33
CA SER A 673 -24.47 25.15 19.25
C SER A 673 -24.20 24.43 17.93
N PRO A 674 -24.87 23.29 17.66
CA PRO A 674 -24.60 22.46 16.49
C PRO A 674 -24.68 23.22 15.16
N LYS A 675 -25.68 24.10 15.04
CA LYS A 675 -25.86 24.95 13.85
C LYS A 675 -24.69 25.91 13.64
N GLN A 676 -24.13 26.48 14.70
CA GLN A 676 -22.97 27.37 14.58
C GLN A 676 -21.70 26.57 14.32
N SER A 677 -21.49 25.45 15.02
CA SER A 677 -20.35 24.56 14.80
C SER A 677 -20.27 24.05 13.36
N ASN A 678 -21.40 23.66 12.76
CA ASN A 678 -21.41 23.29 11.35
C ASN A 678 -21.04 24.46 10.43
N LYS A 679 -21.57 25.67 10.69
CA LYS A 679 -21.22 26.87 9.91
C LYS A 679 -19.74 27.19 10.00
N ASP A 680 -19.16 27.09 11.19
CA ASP A 680 -17.74 27.39 11.42
C ASP A 680 -16.83 26.33 10.75
N MET A 681 -17.19 25.05 10.81
CA MET A 681 -16.49 23.98 10.09
C MET A 681 -16.57 24.20 8.58
N CYS A 682 -17.75 24.51 8.04
CA CYS A 682 -17.91 24.77 6.61
C CYS A 682 -17.16 26.02 6.15
N LYS A 683 -17.12 27.07 6.97
CA LYS A 683 -16.28 28.24 6.71
C LYS A 683 -14.80 27.87 6.63
N TYR A 684 -14.30 27.04 7.55
CA TYR A 684 -12.92 26.54 7.50
C TYR A 684 -12.64 25.74 6.22
N ILE A 685 -13.56 24.84 5.83
CA ILE A 685 -13.45 24.07 4.59
C ILE A 685 -13.41 25.00 3.37
N GLU A 686 -14.28 26.01 3.31
CA GLU A 686 -14.34 26.99 2.22
C GLU A 686 -13.03 27.78 2.08
N GLU A 687 -12.56 28.39 3.17
CA GLU A 687 -11.30 29.16 3.20
C GLU A 687 -10.10 28.28 2.80
N ARG A 688 -10.11 27.01 3.20
CA ARG A 688 -9.07 26.04 2.82
C ARG A 688 -9.13 25.70 1.33
N VAL A 689 -10.32 25.47 0.77
CA VAL A 689 -10.49 25.21 -0.67
C VAL A 689 -10.02 26.42 -1.49
N GLU A 690 -10.33 27.65 -1.07
CA GLU A 690 -9.87 28.86 -1.74
C GLU A 690 -8.34 28.97 -1.75
N TYR A 691 -7.68 28.74 -0.61
CA TYR A 691 -6.23 28.70 -0.51
C TYR A 691 -5.60 27.60 -1.38
N LEU A 692 -6.20 26.40 -1.39
CA LEU A 692 -5.70 25.29 -2.19
C LEU A 692 -5.83 25.59 -3.69
N LYS A 693 -6.92 26.24 -4.13
CA LYS A 693 -7.05 26.72 -5.52
C LYS A 693 -5.96 27.72 -5.89
N SER A 694 -5.68 28.70 -5.02
CA SER A 694 -4.65 29.71 -5.30
C SER A 694 -3.22 29.18 -5.31
N THR A 695 -3.00 27.95 -4.83
CA THR A 695 -1.68 27.32 -4.75
C THR A 695 -1.58 26.03 -5.57
N SER A 696 -2.62 25.72 -6.37
CA SER A 696 -2.64 24.50 -7.18
C SER A 696 -1.69 24.63 -8.36
N TRP A 697 -1.06 23.51 -8.74
CA TRP A 697 -0.29 23.40 -9.97
C TRP A 697 -1.14 22.97 -11.17
N ASN A 698 -2.44 22.70 -10.94
CA ASN A 698 -3.39 22.43 -12.01
C ASN A 698 -4.03 23.76 -12.43
N ASP A 699 -3.77 24.20 -13.67
CA ASP A 699 -4.51 25.31 -14.28
C ASP A 699 -5.98 24.87 -14.48
N TYR A 700 -6.86 25.24 -13.55
CA TYR A 700 -8.30 24.98 -13.67
C TYR A 700 -9.01 25.93 -14.66
N ASP A 701 -8.29 26.92 -15.21
CA ASP A 701 -8.80 27.94 -16.15
C ASP A 701 -8.46 27.66 -17.65
N VAL A 702 -8.11 26.41 -18.05
CA VAL A 702 -7.73 26.07 -19.46
C VAL A 702 -8.39 24.83 -20.07
#